data_AF-A0A930JYJ3-F1
#
_entry.id   AF-A0A930JYJ3-F1
#
_cell.length_a   1.000
_cell.length_b   1.000
_cell.length_c   1.000
_cell.angle_alpha   90.00
_cell.angle_beta   90.00
_cell.angle_gamma   90.00
#
_symmetry.space_group_name_H-M   'P 1'
#
loop_
_entity.id
_entity.type
_entity.pdbx_description
1 polymer ?
#
loop_
_entity_poly.entity_id
_entity_poly.type
_entity_poly.pdbx_seq_one_letter_code
_entity_poly.pdbx_strand_id
1 'polypeptide(L)'
;MFQIKKLDIFIAKQFGMLFMGTFFISLFVLMMQFLWRYVDDLIGKGLSMDVLGQFFWYMSLMMVPQALPLAILLSSLISYGNLGESSELTAIKAAGISLIQSFRGLIVVSIFIAFGSFYFQNNVGPIAHKHIAQLLISMKQKSPELEIPEGIFYDGIPQTNLYVEKKDLKTGHLYNIMVYRMTDSYEDQAIILADSGMLQSTADKKHLVLNLWSGEWFENMRSQEMGNSASVPYRRETFAHKHIVLDFDGDFNLTDMAGISNDARTKSIQKIQHDKDSLVHVYDSVGNAFYKDAQTVYYREPNLKVSDKKQAIKLSGEKAFNVDSVFKKLPADQRRYVIDQALSTVQQEVSDLDFKSMITSDGDRLIRLHDIETINKFTLSLICIIFFFIGAPLGAIIRKGGLGIPIIISVIVFIIFYILDNTGYRMSRQGDWAIWFGKGLSMAVLIPMAVFFTYKANNDSTVFNADMYKNMLMKMFGMRVKRSVASKEVILNDPDYSKAAEQLNDLNVRITEYAKTRRLRSAPNIIKVFFRYHTDHVIEKINDELENVIEDLGNTRNKVIMAELNKYPILAVKAHTRPFDHKWSNILAAVIVPAGIFFYFRMWRFRLRLYRDLRTIISCNDTIIAEIQRIKEKEEARGY
;
A
#
# COMPACT_ATOMS: atom_id res chain seq x y z
N MET A 1 28.12 -13.43 28.03
CA MET A 1 28.34 -12.27 28.93
C MET A 1 28.47 -11.02 28.08
N PHE A 2 27.49 -10.11 28.08
CA PHE A 2 27.49 -8.88 27.27
C PHE A 2 28.48 -7.87 27.86
N GLN A 3 29.77 -7.98 27.54
CA GLN A 3 30.70 -6.89 27.80
C GLN A 3 30.50 -5.81 26.72
N ILE A 4 30.08 -4.63 27.17
CA ILE A 4 29.89 -3.43 26.34
C ILE A 4 31.28 -2.99 25.87
N LYS A 5 31.53 -3.06 24.55
CA LYS A 5 32.81 -2.62 23.97
C LYS A 5 32.77 -1.12 23.69
N LYS A 6 33.93 -0.45 23.66
CA LYS A 6 34.04 0.97 23.30
C LYS A 6 33.40 1.28 21.93
N LEU A 7 33.50 0.35 20.99
CA LEU A 7 32.86 0.43 19.67
C LEU A 7 31.32 0.46 19.76
N ASP A 8 30.74 -0.38 20.62
CA ASP A 8 29.28 -0.42 20.82
C ASP A 8 28.78 0.93 21.36
N ILE A 9 29.52 1.55 22.28
CA ILE A 9 29.20 2.88 22.85
C ILE A 9 29.33 3.98 21.80
N PHE A 10 30.38 3.94 20.99
CA PHE A 10 30.60 4.92 19.92
C PHE A 10 29.45 4.93 18.90
N ILE A 11 29.09 3.75 18.40
CA ILE A 11 27.98 3.59 17.44
C ILE A 11 26.64 3.96 18.10
N ALA A 12 26.40 3.55 19.36
CA ALA A 12 25.19 3.87 20.10
C ALA A 12 25.03 5.38 20.35
N LYS A 13 26.13 6.10 20.61
CA LYS A 13 26.10 7.56 20.80
C LYS A 13 25.73 8.28 19.50
N GLN A 14 26.33 7.89 18.37
CA GLN A 14 26.03 8.47 17.07
C GLN A 14 24.57 8.18 16.67
N PHE A 15 24.14 6.93 16.80
CA PHE A 15 22.75 6.53 16.55
C PHE A 15 21.77 7.26 17.46
N GLY A 16 22.04 7.35 18.76
CA GLY A 16 21.14 7.98 19.73
C GLY A 16 20.92 9.47 19.44
N MET A 17 21.98 10.19 19.05
CA MET A 17 21.87 11.60 18.65
C MET A 17 21.01 11.76 17.38
N LEU A 18 21.26 10.95 16.36
CA LEU A 18 20.49 10.94 15.12
C LEU A 18 19.03 10.52 15.36
N PHE A 19 18.81 9.50 16.20
CA PHE A 19 17.50 8.98 16.56
C PHE A 19 16.64 10.03 17.24
N MET A 20 17.18 10.78 18.21
CA MET A 20 16.43 11.85 18.85
C MET A 20 16.02 12.94 17.85
N GLY A 21 16.93 13.35 16.96
CA GLY A 21 16.62 14.31 15.89
C GLY A 21 15.55 13.80 14.94
N THR A 22 15.71 12.59 14.39
CA THR A 22 14.73 12.01 13.46
C THR A 22 13.40 11.71 14.14
N PHE A 23 13.40 11.35 15.42
CA PHE A 23 12.17 11.12 16.20
C PHE A 23 11.35 12.39 16.34
N PHE A 24 11.92 13.50 16.81
CA PHE A 24 11.19 14.75 16.94
C PHE A 24 10.76 15.33 15.59
N ILE A 25 11.59 15.20 14.54
CA ILE A 25 11.20 15.62 13.19
C ILE A 25 10.01 14.79 12.69
N SER A 26 10.07 13.46 12.85
CA SER A 26 8.99 12.56 12.42
C SER A 26 7.71 12.81 13.21
N LEU A 27 7.82 13.00 14.53
CA LEU A 27 6.70 13.32 15.41
C LEU A 27 6.05 14.65 15.00
N PHE A 28 6.85 15.68 14.72
CA PHE A 28 6.37 16.98 14.26
C PHE A 28 5.65 16.87 12.91
N VAL A 29 6.22 16.15 11.94
CA VAL A 29 5.61 15.95 10.61
C VAL A 29 4.26 15.23 10.73
N LEU A 30 4.19 14.16 11.53
CA LEU A 30 2.92 13.44 11.77
C LEU A 30 1.90 14.31 12.50
N MET A 31 2.34 15.11 13.47
CA MET A 31 1.49 16.05 14.19
C MET A 31 0.92 17.11 13.24
N MET A 32 1.73 17.67 12.35
CA MET A 32 1.27 18.63 11.34
C MET A 32 0.32 18.01 10.32
N GLN A 33 0.58 16.77 9.89
CA GLN A 33 -0.34 16.02 9.03
C GLN A 33 -1.71 15.84 9.71
N PHE A 34 -1.70 15.51 11.00
CA PHE A 34 -2.93 15.37 11.77
C PHE A 34 -3.63 16.71 11.96
N LEU A 35 -2.90 17.77 12.30
CA LEU A 35 -3.46 19.12 12.47
C LEU A 35 -4.18 19.57 11.21
N TRP A 36 -3.56 19.40 10.03
CA TRP A 36 -4.19 19.74 8.76
C TRP A 36 -5.52 19.01 8.53
N ARG A 37 -5.65 17.76 9.00
CA ARG A 37 -6.90 17.01 8.89
C ARG A 37 -8.00 17.52 9.81
N TYR A 38 -7.65 18.13 10.93
CA TYR A 38 -8.58 18.63 11.95
C TYR A 38 -8.54 20.16 12.06
N VAL A 39 -8.00 20.85 11.04
CA VAL A 39 -7.79 22.29 11.08
C VAL A 39 -9.11 23.04 11.16
N ASP A 40 -10.11 22.58 10.42
CA ASP A 40 -11.47 23.13 10.41
C ASP A 40 -12.19 22.90 11.75
N ASP A 41 -11.85 21.80 12.45
CA ASP A 41 -12.38 21.50 13.78
C ASP A 41 -11.70 22.34 14.89
N LEU A 42 -10.55 22.98 14.61
CA LEU A 42 -9.72 23.69 15.59
C LEU A 42 -9.72 25.22 15.40
N ILE A 43 -9.68 25.69 14.15
CA ILE A 43 -9.58 27.12 13.81
C ILE A 43 -10.97 27.77 13.91
N GLY A 44 -11.03 28.96 14.52
CA GLY A 44 -12.25 29.76 14.57
C GLY A 44 -13.20 29.43 15.72
N LYS A 45 -12.89 28.46 16.60
CA LYS A 45 -13.76 28.02 17.71
C LYS A 45 -13.46 28.67 19.07
N GLY A 46 -12.66 29.74 19.11
CA GLY A 46 -12.38 30.49 20.35
C GLY A 46 -11.72 29.66 21.46
N LEU A 47 -10.94 28.63 21.10
CA LEU A 47 -10.31 27.72 22.06
C LEU A 47 -9.29 28.46 22.92
N SER A 48 -9.41 28.31 24.25
CA SER A 48 -8.41 28.80 25.19
C SER A 48 -7.05 28.14 24.92
N MET A 49 -5.97 28.90 25.06
CA MET A 49 -4.60 28.41 24.84
C MET A 49 -4.27 27.15 25.64
N ASP A 50 -4.83 27.00 26.84
CA ASP A 50 -4.66 25.82 27.70
C ASP A 50 -5.24 24.54 27.07
N VAL A 51 -6.41 24.63 26.44
CA VAL A 51 -7.07 23.50 25.77
C VAL A 51 -6.30 23.08 24.53
N LEU A 52 -5.80 24.06 23.75
CA LEU A 52 -4.89 23.79 22.64
C LEU A 52 -3.61 23.11 23.11
N GLY A 53 -3.01 23.57 24.21
CA GLY A 53 -1.83 22.95 24.82
C GLY A 53 -2.07 21.48 25.22
N GLN A 54 -3.20 21.19 25.90
CA GLN A 54 -3.59 19.82 26.24
C GLN A 54 -3.83 18.96 25.00
N PHE A 55 -4.47 19.51 23.97
CA PHE A 55 -4.71 18.82 22.70
C PHE A 55 -3.40 18.42 22.03
N PHE A 56 -2.43 19.33 21.91
CA PHE A 56 -1.10 19.03 21.37
C PHE A 56 -0.33 18.02 22.22
N TRP A 57 -0.43 18.12 23.54
CA TRP A 57 0.21 17.18 24.46
C TRP A 57 -0.30 15.74 24.23
N TYR A 58 -1.61 15.52 24.30
CA TYR A 58 -2.17 14.18 24.08
C TYR A 58 -1.97 13.71 22.63
N MET A 59 -2.05 14.60 21.64
CA MET A 59 -1.77 14.25 20.24
C MET A 59 -0.34 13.74 20.07
N SER A 60 0.64 14.40 20.70
CA SER A 60 2.03 13.95 20.64
C SER A 60 2.17 12.54 21.20
N LEU A 61 1.58 12.25 22.37
CA LEU A 61 1.59 10.93 23.01
C LEU A 61 0.95 9.84 22.15
N MET A 62 -0.15 10.16 21.47
CA MET A 62 -0.84 9.26 20.53
C MET A 62 0.03 8.92 19.31
N MET A 63 0.85 9.86 18.84
CA MET A 63 1.66 9.72 17.62
C MET A 63 3.04 9.08 17.87
N VAL A 64 3.53 9.05 19.12
CA VAL A 64 4.83 8.45 19.47
C VAL A 64 5.01 7.04 18.88
N PRO A 65 4.07 6.08 19.03
CA PRO A 65 4.26 4.73 18.51
C PRO A 65 4.42 4.65 16.98
N GLN A 66 3.86 5.61 16.25
CA GLN A 66 3.96 5.68 14.79
C GLN A 66 5.26 6.37 14.34
N ALA A 67 5.73 7.34 15.13
CA ALA A 67 6.99 8.04 14.89
C ALA A 67 8.22 7.16 15.17
N LEU A 68 8.15 6.25 16.16
CA LEU A 68 9.28 5.42 16.58
C LEU A 68 9.88 4.53 15.46
N PRO A 69 9.10 3.72 14.71
CA PRO A 69 9.64 2.93 13.61
C PRO A 69 10.32 3.80 12.54
N LEU A 70 9.69 4.91 12.18
CA LEU A 70 10.18 5.83 11.16
C LEU A 70 11.52 6.46 11.59
N ALA A 71 11.61 6.87 12.85
CA ALA A 71 12.83 7.39 13.45
C ALA A 71 13.96 6.36 13.47
N ILE A 72 13.68 5.09 13.83
CA ILE A 72 14.67 4.00 13.84
C ILE A 72 15.17 3.70 12.43
N LEU A 73 14.26 3.63 11.45
CA LEU A 73 14.64 3.35 10.07
C LEU A 73 15.60 4.41 9.54
N LEU A 74 15.24 5.70 9.69
CA LEU A 74 16.07 6.82 9.25
C LEU A 74 17.41 6.88 9.99
N SER A 75 17.37 6.84 11.33
CA SER A 75 18.58 6.99 12.14
C SER A 75 19.56 5.83 11.96
N SER A 76 19.07 4.58 11.84
CA SER A 76 19.94 3.42 11.59
C SER A 76 20.59 3.49 10.22
N LEU A 77 19.82 3.85 9.19
CA LEU A 77 20.32 3.95 7.82
C LEU A 77 21.34 5.10 7.68
N ILE A 78 21.06 6.28 8.24
CA ILE A 78 21.99 7.42 8.24
C ILE A 78 23.24 7.11 9.07
N SER A 79 23.11 6.51 10.25
CA SER A 79 24.28 6.19 11.10
C SER A 79 25.25 5.26 10.38
N TYR A 80 24.77 4.13 9.85
CA TYR A 80 25.64 3.19 9.13
C TYR A 80 26.06 3.69 7.75
N GLY A 81 25.26 4.56 7.11
CA GLY A 81 25.65 5.27 5.89
C GLY A 81 26.86 6.18 6.14
N ASN A 82 26.80 7.00 7.19
CA ASN A 82 27.89 7.89 7.59
C ASN A 82 29.16 7.12 7.98
N LEU A 83 29.03 6.00 8.70
CA LEU A 83 30.14 5.09 9.00
C LEU A 83 30.73 4.45 7.73
N GLY A 84 29.90 4.20 6.72
CA GLY A 84 30.32 3.70 5.41
C GLY A 84 31.06 4.77 4.60
N GLU A 85 30.57 6.00 4.59
CA GLU A 85 31.13 7.14 3.84
C GLU A 85 32.48 7.60 4.41
N SER A 86 32.59 7.68 5.74
CA SER A 86 33.83 7.99 6.47
C SER A 86 34.87 6.86 6.42
N SER A 87 34.56 5.74 5.77
CA SER A 87 35.37 4.52 5.76
C SER A 87 35.66 3.89 7.13
N GLU A 88 34.97 4.33 8.19
CA GLU A 88 35.05 3.75 9.53
C GLU A 88 34.53 2.31 9.54
N LEU A 89 33.43 2.04 8.83
CA LEU A 89 32.87 0.70 8.72
C LEU A 89 33.83 -0.27 8.02
N THR A 90 34.59 0.22 7.04
CA THR A 90 35.61 -0.53 6.31
C THR A 90 36.79 -0.87 7.22
N ALA A 91 37.22 0.08 8.05
CA ALA A 91 38.27 -0.14 9.05
C ALA A 91 37.85 -1.18 10.11
N ILE A 92 36.59 -1.14 10.57
CA ILE A 92 36.02 -2.12 11.51
C ILE A 92 36.05 -3.54 10.92
N LYS A 93 35.65 -3.68 9.65
CA LYS A 93 35.70 -4.98 8.95
C LYS A 93 37.13 -5.47 8.75
N ALA A 94 38.07 -4.58 8.41
CA ALA A 94 39.49 -4.92 8.27
C ALA A 94 40.13 -5.38 9.58
N ALA A 95 39.63 -4.92 10.74
CA ALA A 95 40.05 -5.38 12.06
C ALA A 95 39.47 -6.77 12.45
N GLY A 96 38.79 -7.46 11.53
CA GLY A 96 38.23 -8.80 11.75
C GLY A 96 36.87 -8.81 12.47
N ILE A 97 36.24 -7.65 12.68
CA ILE A 97 34.92 -7.55 13.31
C ILE A 97 33.85 -7.69 12.24
N SER A 98 32.97 -8.70 12.37
CA SER A 98 31.88 -8.90 11.41
C SER A 98 30.82 -7.78 11.50
N LEU A 99 30.05 -7.59 10.42
CA LEU A 99 29.01 -6.56 10.38
C LEU A 99 27.93 -6.79 11.45
N ILE A 100 27.52 -8.05 11.67
CA ILE A 100 26.55 -8.39 12.73
C ILE A 100 27.09 -8.03 14.12
N GLN A 101 28.41 -8.17 14.36
CA GLN A 101 29.00 -7.79 15.64
C GLN A 101 28.94 -6.28 15.88
N SER A 102 29.07 -5.46 14.83
CA SER A 102 28.92 -4.00 14.98
C SER A 102 27.46 -3.57 15.19
N PHE A 103 26.49 -4.39 14.79
CA PHE A 103 25.06 -4.15 15.00
C PHE A 103 24.59 -4.51 16.42
N ARG A 104 25.33 -5.39 17.12
CA ARG A 104 24.91 -5.97 18.40
C ARG A 104 24.48 -4.93 19.43
N GLY A 105 25.24 -3.84 19.59
CA GLY A 105 24.91 -2.75 20.51
C GLY A 105 23.56 -2.10 20.17
N LEU A 106 23.32 -1.82 18.89
CA LEU A 106 22.07 -1.20 18.45
C LEU A 106 20.87 -2.15 18.40
N ILE A 107 21.09 -3.46 18.21
CA ILE A 107 20.02 -4.47 18.35
C ILE A 107 19.44 -4.41 19.77
N VAL A 108 20.30 -4.33 20.79
CA VAL A 108 19.86 -4.22 22.19
C VAL A 108 19.07 -2.92 22.40
N VAL A 109 19.57 -1.79 21.90
CA VAL A 109 18.85 -0.50 21.97
C VAL A 109 17.49 -0.57 21.25
N SER A 110 17.43 -1.16 20.05
CA SER A 110 16.19 -1.32 19.28
C SER A 110 15.16 -2.19 20.02
N ILE A 111 15.60 -3.27 20.68
CA ILE A 111 14.74 -4.10 21.53
C ILE A 111 14.18 -3.29 22.71
N PHE A 112 15.00 -2.48 23.39
CA PHE A 112 14.51 -1.59 24.45
C PHE A 112 13.49 -0.57 23.93
N ILE A 113 13.71 0.01 22.75
CA ILE A 113 12.75 0.92 22.11
C ILE A 113 11.46 0.17 21.73
N ALA A 114 11.54 -1.08 21.26
CA ALA A 114 10.37 -1.89 20.94
C ALA A 114 9.51 -2.17 22.19
N PHE A 115 10.13 -2.53 23.32
CA PHE A 115 9.44 -2.67 24.61
C PHE A 115 8.84 -1.34 25.09
N GLY A 116 9.58 -0.24 24.96
CA GLY A 116 9.08 1.10 25.27
C GLY A 116 7.87 1.48 24.40
N SER A 117 7.91 1.16 23.10
CA SER A 117 6.79 1.34 22.17
C SER A 117 5.58 0.52 22.58
N PHE A 118 5.79 -0.75 22.95
CA PHE A 118 4.70 -1.63 23.42
C PHE A 118 4.04 -1.08 24.68
N TYR A 119 4.85 -0.66 25.66
CA TYR A 119 4.36 -0.02 26.88
C TYR A 119 3.57 1.26 26.56
N PHE A 120 4.09 2.11 25.68
CA PHE A 120 3.38 3.31 25.23
C PHE A 120 2.03 2.95 24.61
N GLN A 121 1.97 1.98 23.71
CA GLN A 121 0.73 1.59 23.04
C GLN A 121 -0.29 0.87 23.93
N ASN A 122 0.17 0.16 24.96
CA ASN A 122 -0.72 -0.57 25.85
C ASN A 122 -1.24 0.29 27.01
N ASN A 123 -0.46 1.25 27.49
CA ASN A 123 -0.77 2.04 28.69
C ASN A 123 -1.04 3.52 28.38
N VAL A 124 -0.15 4.19 27.64
CA VAL A 124 -0.20 5.66 27.44
C VAL A 124 -1.11 6.05 26.27
N GLY A 125 -0.98 5.35 25.14
CA GLY A 125 -1.74 5.56 23.91
C GLY A 125 -3.25 5.48 24.11
N PRO A 126 -3.79 4.48 24.84
CA PRO A 126 -5.22 4.38 25.13
C PRO A 126 -5.78 5.59 25.88
N ILE A 127 -5.03 6.08 26.86
CA ILE A 127 -5.38 7.27 27.65
C ILE A 127 -5.36 8.51 26.75
N ALA A 128 -4.34 8.66 25.91
CA ALA A 128 -4.22 9.76 24.96
C ALA A 128 -5.37 9.75 23.92
N HIS A 129 -5.68 8.59 23.35
CA HIS A 129 -6.81 8.42 22.43
C HIS A 129 -8.14 8.81 23.07
N LYS A 130 -8.37 8.38 24.32
CA LYS A 130 -9.58 8.73 25.07
C LYS A 130 -9.71 10.24 25.28
N HIS A 131 -8.64 10.89 25.75
CA HIS A 131 -8.66 12.35 25.99
C HIS A 131 -8.81 13.16 24.70
N ILE A 132 -8.14 12.76 23.60
CA ILE A 132 -8.34 13.41 22.30
C ILE A 132 -9.78 13.28 21.84
N ALA A 133 -10.38 12.09 21.95
CA ALA A 133 -11.78 11.88 21.57
C ALA A 133 -12.72 12.77 22.41
N GLN A 134 -12.51 12.84 23.72
CA GLN A 134 -13.29 13.71 24.61
C GLN A 134 -13.12 15.20 24.27
N LEU A 135 -11.88 15.64 24.00
CA LEU A 135 -11.60 17.02 23.60
C LEU A 135 -12.25 17.35 22.26
N LEU A 136 -12.14 16.49 21.25
CA LEU A 136 -12.78 16.70 19.94
C LEU A 136 -14.30 16.83 20.04
N ILE A 137 -14.96 15.96 20.82
CA ILE A 137 -16.42 16.04 21.05
C ILE A 137 -16.78 17.34 21.76
N SER A 138 -16.04 17.67 22.84
CA SER A 138 -16.27 18.90 23.60
C SER A 138 -16.06 20.17 22.76
N MET A 139 -15.08 20.16 21.84
CA MET A 139 -14.82 21.27 20.92
C MET A 139 -15.91 21.43 19.86
N LYS A 140 -16.52 20.33 19.39
CA LYS A 140 -17.70 20.40 18.51
C LYS A 140 -18.93 20.96 19.23
N GLN A 141 -19.13 20.60 20.50
CA GLN A 141 -20.29 21.05 21.27
C GLN A 141 -20.18 22.49 21.79
N LYS A 142 -18.97 23.01 22.05
CA LYS A 142 -18.79 24.33 22.68
C LYS A 142 -19.01 25.53 21.76
N SER A 143 -19.19 25.34 20.45
CA SER A 143 -19.19 26.47 19.49
C SER A 143 -20.17 26.39 18.30
N PRO A 144 -21.42 25.90 18.42
CA PRO A 144 -22.39 25.96 17.32
C PRO A 144 -22.69 27.41 16.88
N GLU A 145 -22.63 28.38 17.79
CA GLU A 145 -22.83 29.81 17.50
C GLU A 145 -21.73 30.40 16.59
N LEU A 146 -20.51 29.87 16.67
CA LEU A 146 -19.37 30.32 15.86
C LEU A 146 -19.28 29.62 14.51
N GLU A 147 -19.92 28.46 14.33
CA GLU A 147 -19.74 27.55 13.19
C GLU A 147 -20.63 27.85 11.97
N ILE A 148 -21.61 28.75 12.07
CA ILE A 148 -22.45 29.13 10.92
C ILE A 148 -21.57 29.83 9.86
N PRO A 149 -21.35 29.23 8.67
CA PRO A 149 -20.59 29.84 7.58
C PRO A 149 -21.37 30.99 6.93
N GLU A 150 -20.66 32.00 6.46
CA GLU A 150 -21.24 33.09 5.66
C GLU A 150 -21.46 32.63 4.21
N GLY A 151 -22.64 32.91 3.65
CA GLY A 151 -22.95 32.65 2.24
C GLY A 151 -23.21 31.18 1.88
N ILE A 152 -23.35 30.29 2.86
CA ILE A 152 -23.65 28.85 2.66
C ILE A 152 -24.78 28.46 3.63
N PHE A 153 -25.66 27.54 3.21
CA PHE A 153 -26.65 26.94 4.12
C PHE A 153 -25.97 26.02 5.14
N TYR A 154 -26.20 26.30 6.42
CA TYR A 154 -25.78 25.49 7.56
C TYR A 154 -26.87 24.50 7.93
N ASP A 155 -26.54 23.21 7.97
CA ASP A 155 -27.43 22.09 8.29
C ASP A 155 -27.10 21.43 9.65
N GLY A 156 -26.29 22.09 10.49
CA GLY A 156 -25.85 21.55 11.78
C GLY A 156 -26.90 21.59 12.89
N ILE A 157 -28.06 22.21 12.67
CA ILE A 157 -29.18 22.22 13.62
C ILE A 157 -30.25 21.22 13.13
N PRO A 158 -30.69 20.26 13.97
CA PRO A 158 -31.73 19.32 13.57
C PRO A 158 -32.98 20.01 13.03
N GLN A 159 -33.52 19.51 11.91
CA GLN A 159 -34.78 19.98 11.31
C GLN A 159 -34.75 21.47 10.88
N THR A 160 -33.57 22.11 10.83
CA THR A 160 -33.42 23.54 10.51
C THR A 160 -32.16 23.82 9.70
N ASN A 161 -32.33 24.32 8.48
CA ASN A 161 -31.25 24.85 7.67
C ASN A 161 -31.19 26.37 7.80
N LEU A 162 -30.01 26.91 8.10
CA LEU A 162 -29.80 28.34 8.34
C LEU A 162 -28.83 28.92 7.32
N TYR A 163 -29.24 29.96 6.60
CA TYR A 163 -28.39 30.74 5.73
C TYR A 163 -28.19 32.14 6.33
N VAL A 164 -26.95 32.61 6.32
CA VAL A 164 -26.56 33.94 6.80
C VAL A 164 -25.65 34.57 5.76
N GLU A 165 -25.97 35.77 5.31
CA GLU A 165 -25.12 36.47 4.33
C GLU A 165 -23.86 37.05 4.98
N LYS A 166 -24.00 37.64 6.17
CA LYS A 166 -22.89 38.27 6.88
C LYS A 166 -23.03 38.11 8.38
N LYS A 167 -21.91 37.89 9.07
CA LYS A 167 -21.84 37.72 10.52
C LYS A 167 -20.83 38.70 11.12
N ASP A 168 -21.19 39.28 12.25
CA ASP A 168 -20.23 40.01 13.08
C ASP A 168 -19.67 39.10 14.17
N LEU A 169 -18.39 38.76 14.04
CA LEU A 169 -17.64 37.90 14.96
C LEU A 169 -17.48 38.50 16.36
N LYS A 170 -17.61 39.82 16.53
CA LYS A 170 -17.42 40.48 17.84
C LYS A 170 -18.71 40.53 18.66
N THR A 171 -19.85 40.69 17.99
CA THR A 171 -21.15 40.89 18.64
C THR A 171 -22.04 39.65 18.56
N GLY A 172 -21.75 38.70 17.66
CA GLY A 172 -22.57 37.51 17.44
C GLY A 172 -23.82 37.78 16.60
N HIS A 173 -23.97 38.98 16.05
CA HIS A 173 -25.08 39.33 15.16
C HIS A 173 -24.91 38.72 13.77
N LEU A 174 -26.02 38.18 13.27
CA LEU A 174 -26.18 37.60 11.95
C LEU A 174 -27.07 38.54 11.12
N TYR A 175 -26.72 38.78 9.86
CA TYR A 175 -27.43 39.68 8.95
C TYR A 175 -27.92 38.92 7.72
N ASN A 176 -29.10 39.31 7.24
CA ASN A 176 -29.80 38.70 6.11
C ASN A 176 -29.89 37.19 6.28
N ILE A 177 -30.77 36.80 7.21
CA ILE A 177 -30.95 35.42 7.64
C ILE A 177 -32.11 34.80 6.88
N MET A 178 -31.89 33.61 6.36
CA MET A 178 -32.94 32.74 5.84
C MET A 178 -32.92 31.43 6.60
N VAL A 179 -34.00 31.14 7.32
CA VAL A 179 -34.20 29.90 8.05
C VAL A 179 -35.18 29.03 7.29
N TYR A 180 -34.79 27.81 6.99
CA TYR A 180 -35.64 26.82 6.36
C TYR A 180 -35.88 25.68 7.35
N ARG A 181 -37.13 25.52 7.80
CA ARG A 181 -37.51 24.47 8.75
C ARG A 181 -38.20 23.35 7.97
N MET A 182 -37.54 22.20 7.96
CA MET A 182 -38.14 20.95 7.50
C MET A 182 -38.55 20.22 8.77
N THR A 183 -39.85 20.07 9.01
CA THR A 183 -40.35 19.14 10.03
C THR A 183 -40.62 17.79 9.34
N ASP A 184 -40.79 16.69 10.08
CA ASP A 184 -40.97 15.32 9.54
C ASP A 184 -42.14 15.15 8.53
N SER A 185 -42.98 16.17 8.34
CA SER A 185 -44.04 16.23 7.33
C SER A 185 -43.76 17.30 6.27
N TYR A 186 -43.87 16.94 4.99
CA TYR A 186 -43.75 17.86 3.83
C TYR A 186 -44.75 19.04 3.91
N GLU A 187 -45.86 18.85 4.62
CA GLU A 187 -46.92 19.85 4.77
C GLU A 187 -46.59 20.93 5.82
N ASP A 188 -45.62 20.70 6.70
CA ASP A 188 -45.26 21.60 7.82
C ASP A 188 -43.90 22.31 7.57
N GLN A 189 -43.58 22.60 6.30
CA GLN A 189 -42.39 23.37 5.91
C GLN A 189 -42.60 24.86 6.15
N ALA A 190 -41.62 25.51 6.78
CA ALA A 190 -41.62 26.94 7.01
C ALA A 190 -40.33 27.61 6.53
N ILE A 191 -40.47 28.79 5.93
CA ILE A 191 -39.36 29.66 5.50
C ILE A 191 -39.45 30.96 6.27
N ILE A 192 -38.37 31.36 6.91
CA ILE A 192 -38.31 32.58 7.70
C ILE A 192 -37.19 33.45 7.15
N LEU A 193 -37.53 34.68 6.79
CA LEU A 193 -36.60 35.69 6.33
C LEU A 193 -36.49 36.77 7.41
N ALA A 194 -35.29 37.21 7.74
CA ALA A 194 -35.08 38.28 8.70
C ALA A 194 -33.86 39.13 8.34
N ASP A 195 -33.95 40.44 8.57
CA ASP A 195 -32.86 41.38 8.31
C ASP A 195 -31.67 41.13 9.25
N SER A 196 -31.96 40.80 10.51
CA SER A 196 -30.93 40.48 11.49
C SER A 196 -31.39 39.47 12.53
N GLY A 197 -30.44 38.84 13.19
CA GLY A 197 -30.70 37.85 14.22
C GLY A 197 -29.48 37.53 15.06
N MET A 198 -29.69 36.76 16.12
CA MET A 198 -28.66 36.31 17.04
C MET A 198 -29.06 34.92 17.52
N LEU A 199 -28.10 33.99 17.45
CA LEU A 199 -28.28 32.63 17.96
C LEU A 199 -27.58 32.53 19.32
N GLN A 200 -28.30 32.07 20.34
CA GLN A 200 -27.78 31.92 21.70
C GLN A 200 -28.13 30.54 22.25
N SER A 201 -27.19 29.88 22.90
CA SER A 201 -27.48 28.66 23.66
C SER A 201 -28.15 29.00 24.99
N THR A 202 -29.17 28.21 25.35
CA THR A 202 -29.83 28.29 26.67
C THR A 202 -28.83 27.90 27.76
N ALA A 203 -28.99 28.40 28.99
CA ALA A 203 -28.11 28.04 30.13
C ALA A 203 -27.98 26.51 30.33
N ASP A 204 -29.05 25.76 30.04
CA ASP A 204 -29.12 24.31 30.13
C ASP A 204 -28.52 23.58 28.91
N LYS A 205 -28.08 24.30 27.86
CA LYS A 205 -27.51 23.78 26.59
C LYS A 205 -28.37 22.79 25.79
N LYS A 206 -29.65 22.66 26.14
CA LYS A 206 -30.64 21.77 25.48
C LYS A 206 -31.45 22.42 24.36
N HIS A 207 -31.36 23.75 24.26
CA HIS A 207 -32.04 24.50 23.23
C HIS A 207 -31.17 25.65 22.74
N LEU A 208 -31.24 25.91 21.45
CA LEU A 208 -30.73 27.12 20.81
C LEU A 208 -31.87 28.11 20.64
N VAL A 209 -31.70 29.33 21.13
CA VAL A 209 -32.64 30.43 20.98
C VAL A 209 -32.17 31.30 19.82
N LEU A 210 -32.93 31.27 18.73
CA LEU A 210 -32.75 32.14 17.58
C LEU A 210 -33.64 33.36 17.73
N ASN A 211 -33.02 34.49 18.07
CA ASN A 211 -33.66 35.79 18.10
C ASN A 211 -33.57 36.41 16.71
N LEU A 212 -34.71 36.77 16.12
CA LEU A 212 -34.82 37.39 14.81
C LEU A 212 -35.48 38.76 14.94
N TRP A 213 -35.02 39.71 14.13
CA TRP A 213 -35.54 41.08 14.06
C TRP A 213 -35.90 41.44 12.64
N SER A 214 -37.05 42.10 12.48
CA SER A 214 -37.60 42.58 11.21
C SER A 214 -37.63 41.49 10.13
N GLY A 215 -38.68 40.68 10.12
CA GLY A 215 -38.74 39.53 9.23
C GLY A 215 -40.15 39.09 8.82
N GLU A 216 -40.18 38.12 7.90
CA GLU A 216 -41.39 37.47 7.40
C GLU A 216 -41.27 35.95 7.59
N TRP A 217 -42.33 35.35 8.12
CA TRP A 217 -42.47 33.90 8.26
C TRP A 217 -43.53 33.41 7.28
N PHE A 218 -43.13 32.45 6.45
CA PHE A 218 -43.97 31.76 5.48
C PHE A 218 -44.15 30.31 5.90
N GLU A 219 -45.39 29.83 5.96
CA GLU A 219 -45.71 28.44 6.31
C GLU A 219 -46.85 27.93 5.45
N ASN A 220 -46.74 26.70 4.97
CA ASN A 220 -47.82 26.05 4.25
C ASN A 220 -48.94 25.67 5.23
N MET A 221 -50.19 25.96 4.88
CA MET A 221 -51.33 25.50 5.67
C MET A 221 -51.77 24.12 5.17
N ARG A 222 -52.08 23.22 6.10
CA ARG A 222 -52.60 21.88 5.78
C ARG A 222 -53.88 22.01 4.94
N SER A 223 -53.84 21.50 3.70
CA SER A 223 -55.02 21.43 2.85
C SER A 223 -55.91 20.29 3.32
N GLN A 224 -57.03 20.61 3.97
CA GLN A 224 -57.97 19.61 4.46
C GLN A 224 -58.93 19.09 3.37
N GLU A 225 -58.71 19.42 2.09
CA GLU A 225 -59.59 19.05 0.98
C GLU A 225 -58.93 18.12 -0.04
N MET A 226 -59.49 16.91 -0.14
CA MET A 226 -59.16 15.84 -1.09
C MET A 226 -59.71 16.14 -2.50
N GLY A 227 -59.50 17.37 -3.00
CA GLY A 227 -60.04 17.84 -4.27
C GLY A 227 -59.15 18.88 -4.92
N ASN A 228 -58.55 18.52 -6.06
CA ASN A 228 -57.82 19.36 -7.02
C ASN A 228 -57.85 20.88 -6.73
N SER A 229 -56.75 21.43 -6.23
CA SER A 229 -56.46 22.86 -6.27
C SER A 229 -54.95 23.08 -6.38
N ALA A 230 -54.52 23.69 -7.48
CA ALA A 230 -53.12 23.98 -7.81
C ALA A 230 -52.47 25.09 -6.94
N SER A 231 -53.02 25.36 -5.74
CA SER A 231 -52.57 26.42 -4.85
C SER A 231 -52.69 25.95 -3.39
N VAL A 232 -51.57 25.55 -2.80
CA VAL A 232 -51.48 25.31 -1.36
C VAL A 232 -51.67 26.66 -0.64
N PRO A 233 -52.69 26.83 0.21
CA PRO A 233 -52.83 28.06 0.99
C PRO A 233 -51.60 28.22 1.89
N TYR A 234 -51.03 29.43 1.92
CA TYR A 234 -49.87 29.73 2.78
C TYR A 234 -50.22 30.85 3.76
N ARG A 235 -49.64 30.76 4.95
CA ARG A 235 -49.68 31.82 5.96
C ARG A 235 -48.41 32.64 5.86
N ARG A 236 -48.56 33.96 5.73
CA ARG A 236 -47.47 34.93 5.87
C ARG A 236 -47.68 35.76 7.13
N GLU A 237 -46.69 35.76 8.01
CA GLU A 237 -46.65 36.55 9.24
C GLU A 237 -45.45 37.52 9.18
N THR A 238 -45.71 38.82 9.27
CA THR A 238 -44.67 39.84 9.39
C THR A 238 -44.45 40.16 10.86
N PHE A 239 -43.19 40.11 11.32
CA PHE A 239 -42.84 40.32 12.73
C PHE A 239 -41.71 41.35 12.90
N ALA A 240 -41.83 42.16 13.96
CA ALA A 240 -40.76 43.08 14.36
C ALA A 240 -39.66 42.36 15.17
N HIS A 241 -40.06 41.43 16.03
CA HIS A 241 -39.15 40.59 16.80
C HIS A 241 -39.78 39.22 17.04
N LYS A 242 -39.00 38.15 16.85
CA LYS A 242 -39.45 36.77 17.05
C LYS A 242 -38.33 35.94 17.66
N HIS A 243 -38.65 35.17 18.69
CA HIS A 243 -37.73 34.21 19.29
C HIS A 243 -38.17 32.80 18.91
N ILE A 244 -37.23 31.98 18.47
CA ILE A 244 -37.48 30.59 18.08
C ILE A 244 -36.59 29.72 18.94
N VAL A 245 -37.20 28.77 19.63
CA VAL A 245 -36.47 27.76 20.41
C VAL A 245 -36.31 26.55 19.51
N LEU A 246 -35.06 26.22 19.22
CA LEU A 246 -34.67 25.06 18.44
C LEU A 246 -34.14 24.02 19.42
N ASP A 247 -34.69 22.81 19.36
CA ASP A 247 -34.18 21.70 20.15
C ASP A 247 -32.76 21.38 19.69
N PHE A 248 -31.83 21.43 20.64
CA PHE A 248 -30.42 21.21 20.38
C PHE A 248 -29.80 20.53 21.57
N ASP A 249 -29.44 19.25 21.41
CA ASP A 249 -28.80 18.53 22.50
C ASP A 249 -27.28 18.73 22.45
N GLY A 250 -26.82 19.77 23.14
CA GLY A 250 -25.40 20.09 23.29
C GLY A 250 -24.74 19.45 24.52
N ASP A 251 -25.45 18.61 25.27
CA ASP A 251 -24.90 18.00 26.48
C ASP A 251 -24.02 16.78 26.15
N PHE A 252 -23.11 16.43 27.07
CA PHE A 252 -22.25 15.26 26.90
C PHE A 252 -23.10 13.99 27.04
N ASN A 253 -23.58 13.48 25.91
CA ASN A 253 -24.52 12.38 25.89
C ASN A 253 -23.84 11.04 26.24
N LEU A 254 -24.61 10.17 26.90
CA LEU A 254 -24.22 8.78 27.16
C LEU A 254 -23.81 8.06 25.86
N THR A 255 -24.38 8.45 24.73
CA THR A 255 -24.07 7.96 23.37
C THR A 255 -22.64 8.31 22.93
N ASP A 256 -22.17 9.52 23.22
CA ASP A 256 -20.78 9.93 22.94
C ASP A 256 -19.80 9.18 23.83
N MET A 257 -20.17 9.00 25.11
CA MET A 257 -19.40 8.17 26.05
C MET A 257 -19.36 6.70 25.60
N ALA A 258 -20.47 6.16 25.12
CA ALA A 258 -20.57 4.80 24.59
C ALA A 258 -19.71 4.64 23.33
N GLY A 259 -19.69 5.62 22.43
CA GLY A 259 -18.82 5.63 21.25
C GLY A 259 -17.34 5.57 21.62
N ILE A 260 -16.90 6.40 22.59
CA ILE A 260 -15.52 6.38 23.10
C ILE A 260 -15.21 5.05 23.79
N SER A 261 -16.14 4.53 24.57
CA SER A 261 -16.00 3.26 25.29
C SER A 261 -15.99 2.05 24.36
N ASN A 262 -16.63 2.13 23.18
CA ASN A 262 -16.63 1.06 22.19
C ASN A 262 -15.40 1.10 21.27
N ASP A 263 -14.69 2.22 21.19
CA ASP A 263 -13.47 2.33 20.40
C ASP A 263 -12.35 1.48 21.02
N ALA A 264 -11.89 0.46 20.28
CA ALA A 264 -10.82 -0.43 20.72
C ALA A 264 -9.51 0.29 21.02
N ARG A 265 -9.24 1.43 20.35
CA ARG A 265 -7.99 2.20 20.49
C ARG A 265 -7.85 2.88 21.85
N THR A 266 -8.96 3.06 22.59
CA THR A 266 -8.99 3.71 23.91
C THR A 266 -8.73 2.74 25.07
N LYS A 267 -8.45 1.47 24.76
CA LYS A 267 -8.36 0.38 25.74
C LYS A 267 -6.97 -0.25 25.78
N SER A 268 -6.56 -0.81 26.91
CA SER A 268 -5.38 -1.69 27.02
C SER A 268 -5.72 -3.10 26.51
N ILE A 269 -4.72 -3.96 26.27
CA ILE A 269 -4.94 -5.34 25.79
C ILE A 269 -5.83 -6.14 26.74
N GLN A 270 -5.61 -6.01 28.05
CA GLN A 270 -6.44 -6.68 29.06
C GLN A 270 -7.91 -6.27 28.96
N LYS A 271 -8.16 -4.96 28.79
CA LYS A 271 -9.53 -4.44 28.64
C LYS A 271 -10.14 -4.85 27.29
N ILE A 272 -9.35 -4.88 26.23
CA ILE A 272 -9.80 -5.36 24.91
C ILE A 272 -10.25 -6.82 24.98
N GLN A 273 -9.51 -7.69 25.68
CA GLN A 273 -9.88 -9.11 25.83
C GLN A 273 -11.19 -9.26 26.61
N HIS A 274 -11.32 -8.59 27.76
CA HIS A 274 -12.55 -8.62 28.54
C HIS A 274 -13.76 -8.09 27.77
N ASP A 275 -13.58 -6.98 27.05
CA ASP A 275 -14.65 -6.38 26.25
C ASP A 275 -15.02 -7.29 25.08
N LYS A 276 -14.04 -7.95 24.44
CA LYS A 276 -14.28 -8.94 23.39
C LYS A 276 -15.14 -10.10 23.90
N ASP A 277 -14.80 -10.68 25.05
CA ASP A 277 -15.56 -11.80 25.63
C ASP A 277 -17.01 -11.38 25.92
N SER A 278 -17.18 -10.17 26.45
CA SER A 278 -18.49 -9.58 26.71
C SER A 278 -19.29 -9.38 25.42
N LEU A 279 -18.65 -8.86 24.37
CA LEU A 279 -19.28 -8.63 23.06
C LEU A 279 -19.69 -9.95 22.40
N VAL A 280 -18.81 -10.95 22.39
CA VAL A 280 -19.10 -12.29 21.85
C VAL A 280 -20.31 -12.88 22.58
N HIS A 281 -20.33 -12.83 23.92
CA HIS A 281 -21.48 -13.33 24.69
C HIS A 281 -22.79 -12.61 24.34
N VAL A 282 -22.76 -11.29 24.18
CA VAL A 282 -23.95 -10.50 23.80
C VAL A 282 -24.42 -10.86 22.39
N TYR A 283 -23.52 -10.90 21.41
CA TYR A 283 -23.89 -11.18 20.01
C TYR A 283 -24.26 -12.66 19.78
N ASP A 284 -23.69 -13.59 20.52
CA ASP A 284 -24.14 -14.99 20.55
C ASP A 284 -25.57 -15.10 21.11
N SER A 285 -25.88 -14.32 22.14
CA SER A 285 -27.24 -14.27 22.71
C SER A 285 -28.25 -13.67 21.72
N VAL A 286 -27.87 -12.59 21.03
CA VAL A 286 -28.68 -11.97 19.96
C VAL A 286 -28.89 -12.94 18.80
N GLY A 287 -27.83 -13.62 18.35
CA GLY A 287 -27.91 -14.63 17.29
C GLY A 287 -28.84 -15.79 17.65
N ASN A 288 -28.76 -16.29 18.89
CA ASN A 288 -29.67 -17.32 19.40
C ASN A 288 -31.13 -16.84 19.48
N ALA A 289 -31.35 -15.58 19.86
CA ALA A 289 -32.69 -14.99 19.86
C ALA A 289 -33.26 -14.87 18.44
N PHE A 290 -32.47 -14.36 17.48
CA PHE A 290 -32.85 -14.29 16.07
C PHE A 290 -33.09 -15.66 15.45
N TYR A 291 -32.32 -16.68 15.84
CA TYR A 291 -32.55 -18.05 15.40
C TYR A 291 -33.91 -18.60 15.89
N LYS A 292 -34.24 -18.41 17.17
CA LYS A 292 -35.54 -18.82 17.73
C LYS A 292 -36.71 -18.09 17.07
N ASP A 293 -36.52 -16.80 16.80
CA ASP A 293 -37.51 -15.98 16.11
C ASP A 293 -37.72 -16.47 14.66
N ALA A 294 -36.63 -16.71 13.92
CA ALA A 294 -36.67 -17.28 12.57
C ALA A 294 -37.37 -18.66 12.52
N GLN A 295 -37.15 -19.52 13.52
CA GLN A 295 -37.85 -20.80 13.65
C GLN A 295 -39.37 -20.62 13.82
N THR A 296 -39.79 -19.56 14.49
CA THR A 296 -41.20 -19.31 14.82
C THR A 296 -41.93 -18.57 13.70
N VAL A 297 -41.23 -17.66 13.01
CA VAL A 297 -41.80 -16.79 11.98
C VAL A 297 -41.71 -17.44 10.59
N TYR A 298 -40.52 -17.84 10.14
CA TYR A 298 -40.31 -18.33 8.77
C TYR A 298 -40.46 -19.84 8.66
N TYR A 299 -39.93 -20.58 9.65
CA TYR A 299 -39.91 -22.05 9.63
C TYR A 299 -40.98 -22.66 10.53
N ARG A 300 -42.10 -21.95 10.69
CA ARG A 300 -43.19 -22.39 11.56
C ARG A 300 -43.69 -23.76 11.13
N GLU A 301 -43.41 -24.77 11.94
CA GLU A 301 -44.02 -26.08 11.74
C GLU A 301 -45.51 -25.99 12.09
N PRO A 302 -46.41 -26.45 11.20
CA PRO A 302 -47.82 -26.56 11.56
C PRO A 302 -47.99 -27.57 12.69
N ASN A 303 -48.87 -27.26 13.66
CA ASN A 303 -49.24 -28.19 14.74
C ASN A 303 -50.06 -29.35 14.17
N LEU A 304 -49.36 -30.37 13.67
CA LEU A 304 -49.94 -31.59 13.13
C LEU A 304 -49.96 -32.69 14.20
N LYS A 305 -50.96 -33.59 14.13
CA LYS A 305 -50.94 -34.82 14.92
C LYS A 305 -49.75 -35.69 14.49
N VAL A 306 -49.23 -36.50 15.41
CA VAL A 306 -48.03 -37.34 15.18
C VAL A 306 -48.19 -38.28 13.97
N SER A 307 -49.40 -38.78 13.71
CA SER A 307 -49.74 -39.58 12.52
C SER A 307 -49.56 -38.78 11.22
N ASP A 308 -50.07 -37.56 11.22
CA ASP A 308 -50.18 -36.71 10.03
C ASP A 308 -48.81 -36.13 9.68
N LYS A 309 -47.99 -35.80 10.70
CA LYS A 309 -46.58 -35.39 10.53
C LYS A 309 -45.75 -36.50 9.88
N LYS A 310 -45.92 -37.77 10.30
CA LYS A 310 -45.22 -38.91 9.68
C LYS A 310 -45.62 -39.10 8.21
N GLN A 311 -46.90 -38.92 7.90
CA GLN A 311 -47.39 -39.03 6.53
C GLN A 311 -46.90 -37.87 5.65
N ALA A 312 -46.89 -36.64 6.16
CA ALA A 312 -46.36 -35.47 5.46
C ALA A 312 -44.86 -35.58 5.16
N ILE A 313 -44.05 -36.06 6.10
CA ILE A 313 -42.61 -36.31 5.89
C ILE A 313 -42.40 -37.37 4.80
N LYS A 314 -43.20 -38.44 4.80
CA LYS A 314 -43.13 -39.49 3.77
C LYS A 314 -43.47 -38.94 2.38
N LEU A 315 -44.54 -38.15 2.26
CA LEU A 315 -44.96 -37.50 1.02
C LEU A 315 -43.94 -36.46 0.51
N SER A 316 -43.28 -35.74 1.42
CA SER A 316 -42.21 -34.80 1.08
C SER A 316 -40.99 -35.51 0.48
N GLY A 317 -40.61 -36.67 1.05
CA GLY A 317 -39.49 -37.49 0.55
C GLY A 317 -39.73 -38.09 -0.85
N GLU A 318 -40.98 -38.30 -1.23
CA GLU A 318 -41.37 -38.83 -2.56
C GLU A 318 -41.30 -37.77 -3.68
N LYS A 319 -41.02 -36.49 -3.36
CA LYS A 319 -40.98 -35.34 -4.31
C LYS A 319 -42.20 -35.24 -5.25
N ALA A 320 -43.31 -35.88 -4.90
CA ALA A 320 -44.48 -36.02 -5.76
C ALA A 320 -45.36 -34.76 -5.83
N PHE A 321 -45.10 -33.75 -4.99
CA PHE A 321 -45.90 -32.53 -4.93
C PHE A 321 -45.27 -31.40 -5.77
N ASN A 322 -45.88 -31.10 -6.92
CA ASN A 322 -45.47 -29.98 -7.78
C ASN A 322 -46.38 -28.76 -7.52
N VAL A 323 -45.81 -27.72 -6.89
CA VAL A 323 -46.53 -26.48 -6.53
C VAL A 323 -47.09 -25.76 -7.76
N ASP A 324 -46.34 -25.72 -8.87
CA ASP A 324 -46.77 -25.07 -10.11
C ASP A 324 -48.02 -25.71 -10.71
N SER A 325 -48.14 -27.04 -10.57
CA SER A 325 -49.30 -27.78 -11.06
C SER A 325 -50.58 -27.45 -10.29
N VAL A 326 -50.48 -27.16 -8.99
CA VAL A 326 -51.60 -26.73 -8.15
C VAL A 326 -51.92 -25.26 -8.41
N PHE A 327 -50.90 -24.42 -8.52
CA PHE A 327 -51.04 -23.00 -8.83
C PHE A 327 -51.73 -22.75 -10.17
N LYS A 328 -51.39 -23.52 -11.21
CA LYS A 328 -52.01 -23.42 -12.55
C LYS A 328 -53.50 -23.80 -12.58
N LYS A 329 -53.97 -24.58 -11.61
CA LYS A 329 -55.39 -24.98 -11.49
C LYS A 329 -56.26 -23.88 -10.86
N LEU A 330 -55.67 -22.83 -10.30
CA LEU A 330 -56.40 -21.74 -9.66
C LEU A 330 -56.98 -20.75 -10.70
N PRO A 331 -58.17 -20.18 -10.45
CA PRO A 331 -58.73 -19.05 -11.20
C PRO A 331 -57.76 -17.84 -11.27
N ALA A 332 -57.92 -16.99 -12.30
CA ALA A 332 -57.01 -15.85 -12.53
C ALA A 332 -56.91 -14.90 -11.31
N ASP A 333 -58.04 -14.57 -10.67
CA ASP A 333 -58.06 -13.67 -9.50
C ASP A 333 -57.36 -14.30 -8.28
N GLN A 334 -57.56 -15.61 -8.06
CA GLN A 334 -56.90 -16.34 -6.99
C GLN A 334 -55.38 -16.47 -7.23
N ARG A 335 -54.96 -16.64 -8.49
CA ARG A 335 -53.53 -16.65 -8.84
C ARG A 335 -52.87 -15.31 -8.50
N ARG A 336 -53.55 -14.19 -8.82
CA ARG A 336 -53.05 -12.85 -8.51
C ARG A 336 -52.97 -12.61 -7.00
N TYR A 337 -54.04 -12.96 -6.26
CA TYR A 337 -54.06 -12.87 -4.81
C TYR A 337 -52.92 -13.66 -4.14
N VAL A 338 -52.69 -14.91 -4.57
CA VAL A 338 -51.61 -15.75 -4.01
C VAL A 338 -50.23 -15.17 -4.32
N ILE A 339 -50.01 -14.63 -5.53
CA ILE A 339 -48.76 -13.95 -5.87
C ILE A 339 -48.56 -12.70 -5.02
N ASP A 340 -49.57 -11.84 -4.93
CA ASP A 340 -49.48 -10.58 -4.17
C ASP A 340 -49.22 -10.86 -2.68
N GLN A 341 -49.88 -11.89 -2.10
CA GLN A 341 -49.64 -12.33 -0.74
C GLN A 341 -48.22 -12.90 -0.55
N ALA A 342 -47.76 -13.74 -1.49
CA ALA A 342 -46.41 -14.31 -1.45
C ALA A 342 -45.34 -13.22 -1.55
N LEU A 343 -45.53 -12.25 -2.46
CA LEU A 343 -44.62 -11.12 -2.64
C LEU A 343 -44.58 -10.26 -1.38
N SER A 344 -45.74 -9.91 -0.81
CA SER A 344 -45.81 -9.16 0.45
C SER A 344 -45.12 -9.88 1.59
N THR A 345 -45.26 -11.21 1.68
CA THR A 345 -44.63 -12.01 2.72
C THR A 345 -43.11 -12.00 2.55
N VAL A 346 -42.61 -12.32 1.35
CA VAL A 346 -41.17 -12.32 1.06
C VAL A 346 -40.55 -10.94 1.29
N GLN A 347 -41.22 -9.87 0.88
CA GLN A 347 -40.71 -8.51 1.06
C GLN A 347 -40.61 -8.13 2.55
N GLN A 348 -41.58 -8.54 3.37
CA GLN A 348 -41.54 -8.33 4.81
C GLN A 348 -40.40 -9.14 5.46
N GLU A 349 -40.21 -10.40 5.06
CA GLU A 349 -39.14 -11.26 5.58
C GLU A 349 -37.74 -10.76 5.18
N VAL A 350 -37.56 -10.33 3.92
CA VAL A 350 -36.29 -9.73 3.47
C VAL A 350 -35.98 -8.47 4.26
N SER A 351 -36.96 -7.58 4.46
CA SER A 351 -36.75 -6.36 5.24
C SER A 351 -36.36 -6.64 6.70
N ASP A 352 -36.94 -7.67 7.32
CA ASP A 352 -36.61 -8.07 8.69
C ASP A 352 -35.22 -8.72 8.77
N LEU A 353 -34.87 -9.59 7.82
CA LEU A 353 -33.53 -10.17 7.72
C LEU A 353 -32.45 -9.11 7.45
N ASP A 354 -32.74 -8.11 6.63
CA ASP A 354 -31.83 -6.98 6.37
C ASP A 354 -31.57 -6.19 7.65
N PHE A 355 -32.61 -5.91 8.44
CA PHE A 355 -32.45 -5.24 9.74
C PHE A 355 -31.63 -6.08 10.74
N LYS A 356 -31.90 -7.38 10.84
CA LYS A 356 -31.13 -8.31 11.70
C LYS A 356 -29.68 -8.46 11.24
N SER A 357 -29.45 -8.47 9.93
CA SER A 357 -28.13 -8.47 9.31
C SER A 357 -27.36 -7.21 9.65
N MET A 358 -28.00 -6.03 9.63
CA MET A 358 -27.37 -4.77 10.04
C MET A 358 -26.85 -4.85 11.48
N ILE A 359 -27.69 -5.29 12.44
CA ILE A 359 -27.32 -5.40 13.86
C ILE A 359 -26.17 -6.39 14.10
N THR A 360 -26.23 -7.57 13.47
CA THR A 360 -25.18 -8.60 13.62
C THR A 360 -23.88 -8.20 12.95
N SER A 361 -23.95 -7.59 11.75
CA SER A 361 -22.76 -7.14 11.01
C SER A 361 -22.00 -6.03 11.72
N ASP A 362 -22.70 -5.11 12.40
CA ASP A 362 -22.10 -4.07 13.25
C ASP A 362 -21.38 -4.67 14.45
N GLY A 363 -21.98 -5.69 15.06
CA GLY A 363 -21.37 -6.46 16.14
C GLY A 363 -20.09 -7.17 15.73
N ASP A 364 -20.15 -7.92 14.63
CA ASP A 364 -18.99 -8.61 14.07
C ASP A 364 -17.88 -7.61 13.72
N ARG A 365 -18.23 -6.45 13.14
CA ARG A 365 -17.28 -5.38 12.86
C ARG A 365 -16.60 -4.89 14.13
N LEU A 366 -17.36 -4.70 15.21
CA LEU A 366 -16.84 -4.23 16.48
C LEU A 366 -15.88 -5.26 17.10
N ILE A 367 -16.21 -6.56 17.05
CA ILE A 367 -15.31 -7.66 17.45
C ILE A 367 -14.03 -7.66 16.60
N ARG A 368 -14.15 -7.54 15.27
CA ARG A 368 -12.99 -7.46 14.36
C ARG A 368 -12.06 -6.29 14.70
N LEU A 369 -12.61 -5.13 15.04
CA LEU A 369 -11.81 -3.95 15.43
C LEU A 369 -10.99 -4.19 16.71
N HIS A 370 -11.55 -4.90 17.69
CA HIS A 370 -10.86 -5.28 18.93
C HIS A 370 -9.69 -6.24 18.66
N ASP A 371 -9.89 -7.21 17.78
CA ASP A 371 -8.85 -8.14 17.36
C ASP A 371 -7.75 -7.47 16.54
N ILE A 372 -8.13 -6.59 15.59
CA ILE A 372 -7.19 -5.80 14.80
C ILE A 372 -6.30 -4.97 15.71
N GLU A 373 -6.88 -4.27 16.70
CA GLU A 373 -6.13 -3.41 17.60
C GLU A 373 -5.19 -4.21 18.52
N THR A 374 -5.61 -5.39 18.98
CA THR A 374 -4.74 -6.30 19.73
C THR A 374 -3.49 -6.65 18.93
N ILE A 375 -3.67 -7.07 17.67
CA ILE A 375 -2.55 -7.42 16.80
C ILE A 375 -1.71 -6.17 16.50
N ASN A 376 -2.33 -5.02 16.24
CA ASN A 376 -1.66 -3.76 15.91
C ASN A 376 -0.65 -3.32 16.99
N LYS A 377 -0.98 -3.52 18.27
CA LYS A 377 -0.06 -3.20 19.38
C LYS A 377 1.22 -4.01 19.35
N PHE A 378 1.12 -5.30 19.01
CA PHE A 378 2.30 -6.14 18.83
C PHE A 378 3.04 -5.78 17.54
N THR A 379 2.31 -5.51 16.45
CA THR A 379 2.93 -5.26 15.15
C THR A 379 3.76 -4.00 15.11
N LEU A 380 3.26 -2.91 15.70
CA LEU A 380 3.94 -1.61 15.77
C LEU A 380 5.16 -1.62 16.69
N SER A 381 5.24 -2.54 17.65
CA SER A 381 6.46 -2.74 18.45
C SER A 381 7.48 -3.59 17.70
N LEU A 382 7.03 -4.64 17.02
CA LEU A 382 7.91 -5.55 16.29
C LEU A 382 8.51 -4.90 15.03
N ILE A 383 7.78 -3.99 14.38
CA ILE A 383 8.26 -3.25 13.22
C ILE A 383 9.48 -2.37 13.54
N CYS A 384 9.64 -1.88 14.77
CA CYS A 384 10.83 -1.17 15.22
C CYS A 384 12.11 -2.01 15.02
N ILE A 385 12.03 -3.30 15.34
CA ILE A 385 13.14 -4.25 15.19
C ILE A 385 13.36 -4.56 13.72
N ILE A 386 12.28 -4.84 12.97
CA ILE A 386 12.37 -5.13 11.53
C ILE A 386 13.01 -3.95 10.78
N PHE A 387 12.57 -2.73 11.05
CA PHE A 387 13.09 -1.53 10.40
C PHE A 387 14.54 -1.26 10.75
N PHE A 388 15.00 -1.58 11.96
CA PHE A 388 16.42 -1.59 12.27
C PHE A 388 17.19 -2.58 11.38
N PHE A 389 16.71 -3.82 11.24
CA PHE A 389 17.31 -4.84 10.37
C PHE A 389 17.13 -4.61 8.87
N ILE A 390 16.37 -3.60 8.46
CA ILE A 390 16.38 -3.11 7.08
C ILE A 390 17.36 -1.94 6.98
N GLY A 391 17.23 -0.93 7.84
CA GLY A 391 17.99 0.31 7.78
C GLY A 391 19.49 0.12 7.99
N ALA A 392 19.91 -0.61 9.03
CA ALA A 392 21.33 -0.78 9.34
C ALA A 392 22.12 -1.52 8.24
N PRO A 393 21.67 -2.67 7.72
CA PRO A 393 22.32 -3.32 6.58
C PRO A 393 22.31 -2.47 5.32
N LEU A 394 21.21 -1.76 5.02
CA LEU A 394 21.12 -0.95 3.81
C LEU A 394 22.09 0.23 3.87
N GLY A 395 22.17 0.92 5.01
CA GLY A 395 23.13 1.99 5.24
C GLY A 395 24.56 1.52 5.08
N ALA A 396 24.89 0.33 5.61
CA ALA A 396 26.21 -0.29 5.45
C ALA A 396 26.59 -0.64 3.99
N ILE A 397 25.59 -0.90 3.12
CA ILE A 397 25.81 -1.20 1.70
C ILE A 397 26.01 0.08 0.87
N ILE A 398 25.31 1.17 1.19
CA ILE A 398 25.27 2.42 0.41
C ILE A 398 26.49 3.30 0.78
N ARG A 399 27.70 2.81 0.52
CA ARG A 399 28.98 3.44 0.86
C ARG A 399 29.26 4.78 0.15
N LYS A 400 28.47 5.14 -0.88
CA LYS A 400 28.61 6.37 -1.68
C LYS A 400 27.23 6.93 -2.04
N GLY A 401 26.95 8.18 -1.70
CA GLY A 401 25.66 8.81 -2.04
C GLY A 401 25.27 10.12 -1.35
N GLY A 402 26.09 10.66 -0.43
CA GLY A 402 25.69 11.78 0.43
C GLY A 402 24.48 11.44 1.30
N LEU A 403 24.05 12.38 2.15
CA LEU A 403 22.93 12.15 3.09
C LEU A 403 21.58 11.86 2.39
N GLY A 404 21.42 12.21 1.11
CA GLY A 404 20.13 12.14 0.40
C GLY A 404 19.70 10.75 -0.05
N ILE A 405 20.60 9.93 -0.60
CA ILE A 405 20.25 8.57 -1.09
C ILE A 405 19.74 7.66 0.04
N PRO A 406 20.40 7.61 1.22
CA PRO A 406 19.89 6.97 2.43
C PRO A 406 18.42 7.29 2.73
N ILE A 407 18.08 8.59 2.71
CA ILE A 407 16.74 9.08 3.04
C ILE A 407 15.72 8.60 1.99
N ILE A 408 16.01 8.75 0.70
CA ILE A 408 15.08 8.34 -0.37
C ILE A 408 14.71 6.87 -0.24
N ILE A 409 15.70 5.99 0.01
CA ILE A 409 15.42 4.56 0.11
C ILE A 409 14.63 4.23 1.38
N SER A 410 14.90 4.91 2.49
CA SER A 410 14.08 4.76 3.71
C SER A 410 12.62 5.13 3.46
N VAL A 411 12.36 6.19 2.69
CA VAL A 411 11.01 6.64 2.33
C VAL A 411 10.33 5.59 1.45
N ILE A 412 11.02 5.01 0.47
CA ILE A 412 10.45 3.94 -0.37
C ILE A 412 10.08 2.71 0.48
N VAL A 413 10.98 2.26 1.36
CA VAL A 413 10.71 1.12 2.26
C VAL A 413 9.50 1.44 3.16
N PHE A 414 9.43 2.66 3.69
CA PHE A 414 8.33 3.11 4.53
C PHE A 414 7.00 3.18 3.77
N ILE A 415 6.99 3.69 2.53
CA ILE A 415 5.80 3.73 1.66
C ILE A 415 5.30 2.30 1.41
N ILE A 416 6.19 1.36 1.07
CA ILE A 416 5.81 -0.05 0.86
C ILE A 416 5.18 -0.63 2.12
N PHE A 417 5.81 -0.42 3.29
CA PHE A 417 5.24 -0.82 4.58
C PHE A 417 3.83 -0.23 4.79
N TYR A 418 3.69 1.09 4.61
CA TYR A 418 2.43 1.80 4.87
C TYR A 418 1.32 1.35 3.93
N ILE A 419 1.61 1.11 2.66
CA ILE A 419 0.64 0.58 1.68
C ILE A 419 0.19 -0.83 2.11
N LEU A 420 1.14 -1.71 2.44
CA LEU A 420 0.82 -3.08 2.85
C LEU A 420 0.01 -3.12 4.16
N ASP A 421 0.42 -2.36 5.18
CA ASP A 421 -0.29 -2.33 6.46
C ASP A 421 -1.70 -1.72 6.34
N ASN A 422 -1.86 -0.62 5.60
CA ASN A 422 -3.19 -0.02 5.40
C ASN A 422 -4.11 -0.89 4.54
N THR A 423 -3.57 -1.55 3.51
CA THR A 423 -4.36 -2.48 2.69
C THR A 423 -4.84 -3.64 3.55
N GLY A 424 -3.93 -4.25 4.33
CA GLY A 424 -4.28 -5.30 5.28
C GLY A 424 -5.31 -4.85 6.32
N TYR A 425 -5.13 -3.68 6.91
CA TYR A 425 -6.07 -3.08 7.85
C TYR A 425 -7.47 -2.89 7.24
N ARG A 426 -7.56 -2.34 6.02
CA ARG A 426 -8.85 -2.10 5.34
C ARG A 426 -9.58 -3.41 5.04
N MET A 427 -8.88 -4.40 4.47
CA MET A 427 -9.46 -5.70 4.13
C MET A 427 -9.90 -6.48 5.37
N SER A 428 -9.11 -6.47 6.45
CA SER A 428 -9.51 -7.12 7.72
C SER A 428 -10.66 -6.40 8.41
N ARG A 429 -10.74 -5.06 8.32
CA ARG A 429 -11.86 -4.30 8.89
C ARG A 429 -13.17 -4.61 8.19
N GLN A 430 -13.15 -4.76 6.87
CA GLN A 430 -14.32 -5.11 6.06
C GLN A 430 -14.76 -6.56 6.24
N GLY A 431 -13.86 -7.45 6.69
CA GLY A 431 -14.15 -8.86 6.88
C GLY A 431 -13.80 -9.74 5.68
N ASP A 432 -13.21 -9.16 4.64
CA ASP A 432 -12.80 -9.88 3.42
C ASP A 432 -11.62 -10.83 3.70
N TRP A 433 -10.69 -10.39 4.54
CA TRP A 433 -9.49 -11.16 4.91
C TRP A 433 -9.46 -11.50 6.40
N ALA A 434 -8.91 -12.68 6.72
CA ALA A 434 -8.61 -13.04 8.10
C ALA A 434 -7.70 -11.99 8.75
N ILE A 435 -8.00 -11.65 10.01
CA ILE A 435 -7.38 -10.52 10.72
C ILE A 435 -5.86 -10.71 10.87
N TRP A 436 -5.43 -11.92 11.25
CA TRP A 436 -4.02 -12.26 11.39
C TRP A 436 -3.26 -12.17 10.06
N PHE A 437 -3.91 -12.52 8.94
CA PHE A 437 -3.32 -12.45 7.62
C PHE A 437 -3.20 -11.00 7.16
N GLY A 438 -4.27 -10.21 7.28
CA GLY A 438 -4.27 -8.81 6.87
C GLY A 438 -3.27 -7.98 7.65
N LYS A 439 -3.27 -8.03 8.99
CA LYS A 439 -2.29 -7.29 9.81
C LYS A 439 -0.89 -7.90 9.82
N GLY A 440 -0.75 -9.19 9.50
CA GLY A 440 0.54 -9.86 9.35
C GLY A 440 1.20 -9.68 7.98
N LEU A 441 0.47 -9.21 6.98
CA LEU A 441 0.93 -9.11 5.58
C LEU A 441 2.21 -8.28 5.44
N SER A 442 2.26 -7.12 6.09
CA SER A 442 3.43 -6.24 6.04
C SER A 442 4.66 -6.93 6.62
N MET A 443 4.55 -7.63 7.75
CA MET A 443 5.66 -8.39 8.33
C MET A 443 6.08 -9.57 7.48
N ALA A 444 5.12 -10.31 6.90
CA ALA A 444 5.40 -11.45 6.05
C ALA A 444 6.27 -11.08 4.83
N VAL A 445 6.16 -9.83 4.35
CA VAL A 445 7.00 -9.29 3.27
C VAL A 445 8.31 -8.70 3.81
N LEU A 446 8.26 -7.93 4.90
CA LEU A 446 9.41 -7.19 5.40
C LEU A 446 10.43 -8.05 6.14
N ILE A 447 10.01 -9.11 6.85
CA ILE A 447 10.93 -10.00 7.57
C ILE A 447 11.90 -10.70 6.59
N PRO A 448 11.43 -11.38 5.52
CA PRO A 448 12.33 -11.95 4.52
C PRO A 448 13.26 -10.91 3.89
N MET A 449 12.77 -9.70 3.66
CA MET A 449 13.56 -8.60 3.10
C MET A 449 14.64 -8.11 4.08
N ALA A 450 14.32 -7.98 5.36
CA ALA A 450 15.27 -7.64 6.43
C ALA A 450 16.38 -8.70 6.55
N VAL A 451 16.00 -9.98 6.54
CA VAL A 451 16.95 -11.12 6.55
C VAL A 451 17.83 -11.11 5.30
N PHE A 452 17.24 -10.89 4.12
CA PHE A 452 17.96 -10.82 2.85
C PHE A 452 19.00 -9.68 2.84
N PHE A 453 18.61 -8.47 3.25
CA PHE A 453 19.53 -7.34 3.30
C PHE A 453 20.62 -7.52 4.35
N THR A 454 20.29 -8.06 5.52
CA THR A 454 21.27 -8.40 6.57
C THR A 454 22.30 -9.40 6.05
N TYR A 455 21.84 -10.47 5.39
CA TYR A 455 22.72 -11.47 4.77
C TYR A 455 23.62 -10.86 3.69
N LYS A 456 23.05 -10.05 2.80
CA LYS A 456 23.78 -9.41 1.71
C LYS A 456 24.82 -8.39 2.18
N ALA A 457 24.50 -7.61 3.21
CA ALA A 457 25.43 -6.64 3.80
C ALA A 457 26.61 -7.32 4.49
N ASN A 458 26.39 -8.51 5.06
CA ASN A 458 27.47 -9.29 5.68
C ASN A 458 28.44 -9.87 4.65
N ASN A 459 27.95 -10.25 3.47
CA ASN A 459 28.76 -10.83 2.39
C ASN A 459 29.35 -9.80 1.41
N ASP A 460 29.36 -8.50 1.75
CA ASP A 460 29.91 -7.39 0.95
C ASP A 460 29.45 -7.37 -0.52
N SER A 461 28.24 -7.88 -0.78
CA SER A 461 27.71 -7.96 -2.13
C SER A 461 27.14 -6.61 -2.56
N THR A 462 27.57 -6.09 -3.71
CA THR A 462 27.03 -4.85 -4.30
C THR A 462 25.63 -5.10 -4.89
N VAL A 463 24.61 -5.18 -4.03
CA VAL A 463 23.20 -5.43 -4.41
C VAL A 463 22.61 -4.27 -5.24
N PHE A 464 23.26 -3.10 -5.26
CA PHE A 464 22.79 -1.94 -6.02
C PHE A 464 23.81 -1.46 -7.06
N ASN A 465 24.53 -2.39 -7.71
CA ASN A 465 25.35 -2.02 -8.85
C ASN A 465 24.45 -1.83 -10.08
N ALA A 466 24.05 -0.58 -10.34
CA ALA A 466 23.16 -0.22 -11.44
C ALA A 466 23.64 -0.79 -12.78
N ASP A 467 24.96 -0.89 -12.99
CA ASP A 467 25.55 -1.49 -14.18
C ASP A 467 25.36 -3.00 -14.26
N MET A 468 25.33 -3.72 -13.12
CA MET A 468 25.02 -5.16 -13.11
C MET A 468 23.57 -5.42 -13.49
N TYR A 469 22.62 -4.64 -12.95
CA TYR A 469 21.21 -4.75 -13.30
C TYR A 469 20.93 -4.27 -14.72
N LYS A 470 21.57 -3.18 -15.17
CA LYS A 470 21.52 -2.71 -16.54
C LYS A 470 22.07 -3.76 -17.50
N ASN A 471 23.22 -4.36 -17.21
CA ASN A 471 23.79 -5.44 -18.02
C ASN A 471 22.94 -6.71 -17.98
N MET A 472 22.32 -7.05 -16.84
CA MET A 472 21.39 -8.17 -16.72
C MET A 472 20.09 -7.91 -17.50
N LEU A 473 19.51 -6.72 -17.40
CA LEU A 473 18.33 -6.30 -18.17
C LEU A 473 18.65 -6.21 -19.67
N MET A 474 19.79 -5.64 -20.05
CA MET A 474 20.27 -5.63 -21.43
C MET A 474 20.48 -7.05 -21.97
N LYS A 475 21.02 -7.98 -21.17
CA LYS A 475 21.10 -9.40 -21.53
C LYS A 475 19.72 -10.05 -21.64
N MET A 476 18.79 -9.75 -20.72
CA MET A 476 17.44 -10.31 -20.66
C MET A 476 16.57 -9.87 -21.85
N PHE A 477 16.59 -8.58 -22.19
CA PHE A 477 15.90 -8.00 -23.35
C PHE A 477 16.69 -8.12 -24.66
N GLY A 478 17.91 -8.66 -24.60
CA GLY A 478 18.79 -8.80 -25.75
C GLY A 478 19.14 -7.46 -26.39
N MET A 479 19.43 -6.41 -25.63
CA MET A 479 19.98 -5.15 -26.15
C MET A 479 21.49 -5.27 -26.40
N ARG A 480 22.03 -4.49 -27.34
CA ARG A 480 23.44 -4.59 -27.78
C ARG A 480 24.37 -4.00 -26.72
N VAL A 481 25.40 -4.76 -26.32
CA VAL A 481 26.57 -4.22 -25.62
C VAL A 481 27.60 -3.86 -26.68
N LYS A 482 28.04 -2.60 -26.74
CA LYS A 482 29.13 -2.19 -27.64
C LYS A 482 30.45 -2.63 -27.04
N ARG A 483 31.31 -3.26 -27.85
CA ARG A 483 32.71 -3.52 -27.47
C ARG A 483 33.49 -2.21 -27.56
N SER A 484 34.37 -1.97 -26.61
CA SER A 484 35.30 -0.84 -26.60
C SER A 484 36.70 -1.36 -26.32
N VAL A 485 37.52 -1.49 -27.37
CA VAL A 485 38.95 -1.81 -27.26
C VAL A 485 39.71 -0.50 -27.36
N ALA A 486 40.24 -0.03 -26.23
CA ALA A 486 41.08 1.16 -26.16
C ALA A 486 42.52 0.82 -26.56
N SER A 487 43.19 1.72 -27.28
CA SER A 487 44.63 1.60 -27.54
C SER A 487 45.39 1.62 -26.22
N LYS A 488 46.25 0.62 -25.99
CA LYS A 488 47.12 0.60 -24.81
C LYS A 488 48.22 1.65 -24.98
N GLU A 489 48.49 2.40 -23.90
CA GLU A 489 49.53 3.44 -23.89
C GLU A 489 50.95 2.86 -23.94
N VAL A 490 51.13 1.59 -23.55
CA VAL A 490 52.40 0.86 -23.58
C VAL A 490 52.19 -0.51 -24.24
N ILE A 491 52.89 -0.77 -25.33
CA ILE A 491 52.87 -2.04 -26.07
C ILE A 491 54.12 -2.83 -25.67
N LEU A 492 53.94 -4.01 -25.06
CA LEU A 492 55.07 -4.86 -24.63
C LEU A 492 55.70 -5.65 -25.79
N ASN A 493 54.88 -6.15 -26.73
CA ASN A 493 55.30 -6.92 -27.91
C ASN A 493 54.44 -6.49 -29.11
N ASP A 494 55.04 -6.39 -30.29
CA ASP A 494 54.29 -6.18 -31.53
C ASP A 494 53.50 -7.46 -31.89
N PRO A 495 52.25 -7.34 -32.36
CA PRO A 495 51.43 -8.50 -32.72
C PRO A 495 51.97 -9.22 -33.96
N ASP A 496 51.86 -10.55 -33.98
CA ASP A 496 52.23 -11.38 -35.13
C ASP A 496 51.13 -11.33 -36.19
N TYR A 497 51.24 -10.36 -37.09
CA TYR A 497 50.26 -10.15 -38.16
C TYR A 497 50.10 -11.36 -39.09
N SER A 498 51.16 -12.14 -39.33
CA SER A 498 51.10 -13.29 -40.23
C SER A 498 50.27 -14.42 -39.62
N LYS A 499 50.51 -14.72 -38.34
CA LYS A 499 49.74 -15.72 -37.60
C LYS A 499 48.30 -15.29 -37.37
N ALA A 500 48.06 -14.02 -37.08
CA ALA A 500 46.72 -13.46 -36.93
C ALA A 500 45.91 -13.57 -38.22
N ALA A 501 46.50 -13.28 -39.39
CA ALA A 501 45.82 -13.40 -40.68
C ALA A 501 45.44 -14.86 -41.00
N GLU A 502 46.31 -15.83 -40.71
CA GLU A 502 46.03 -17.26 -40.89
C GLU A 502 44.87 -17.72 -39.98
N GLN A 503 44.89 -17.33 -38.71
CA GLN A 503 43.85 -17.66 -37.74
C GLN A 503 42.49 -17.03 -38.12
N LEU A 504 42.47 -15.78 -38.59
CA LEU A 504 41.24 -15.12 -39.05
C LEU A 504 40.65 -15.80 -40.30
N ASN A 505 41.49 -16.29 -41.22
CA ASN A 505 41.04 -16.99 -42.42
C ASN A 505 40.45 -18.37 -42.08
N ASP A 506 41.09 -19.12 -41.19
CA ASP A 506 40.55 -20.40 -40.72
C ASP A 506 39.24 -20.21 -39.93
N LEU A 507 39.12 -19.14 -39.14
CA LEU A 507 37.87 -18.73 -38.50
C LEU A 507 36.77 -18.44 -39.53
N ASN A 508 37.07 -17.75 -40.63
CA ASN A 508 36.10 -17.48 -41.70
C ASN A 508 35.55 -18.76 -42.33
N VAL A 509 36.41 -19.76 -42.57
CA VAL A 509 36.00 -21.07 -43.10
C VAL A 509 35.06 -21.77 -42.12
N ARG A 510 35.45 -21.86 -40.84
CA ARG A 510 34.65 -22.51 -39.79
C ARG A 510 33.31 -21.82 -39.52
N ILE A 511 33.27 -20.49 -39.55
CA ILE A 511 32.03 -19.71 -39.42
C ILE A 511 31.09 -20.00 -40.60
N THR A 512 31.64 -20.06 -41.82
CA THR A 512 30.86 -20.31 -43.04
C THR A 512 30.28 -21.73 -43.06
N GLU A 513 31.05 -22.72 -42.63
CA GLU A 513 30.61 -24.11 -42.49
C GLU A 513 29.51 -24.23 -41.42
N TYR A 514 29.71 -23.63 -40.24
CA TYR A 514 28.73 -23.63 -39.17
C TYR A 514 27.40 -22.99 -39.59
N ALA A 515 27.45 -21.85 -40.31
CA ALA A 515 26.27 -21.16 -40.80
C ALA A 515 25.46 -22.00 -41.82
N LYS A 516 26.15 -22.79 -42.67
CA LYS A 516 25.51 -23.71 -43.63
C LYS A 516 24.86 -24.90 -42.92
N THR A 517 25.57 -25.53 -41.99
CA THR A 517 25.12 -26.77 -41.31
C THR A 517 23.95 -26.54 -40.35
N ARG A 518 23.91 -25.42 -39.63
CA ARG A 518 22.90 -25.17 -38.57
C ARG A 518 21.65 -24.41 -39.02
N ARG A 519 21.53 -24.01 -40.30
CA ARG A 519 20.40 -23.26 -40.88
C ARG A 519 19.89 -22.13 -39.96
N LEU A 520 20.78 -21.22 -39.56
CA LEU A 520 20.52 -20.18 -38.54
C LEU A 520 19.38 -19.20 -38.86
N ARG A 521 18.86 -19.20 -40.10
CA ARG A 521 17.71 -18.39 -40.54
C ARG A 521 16.35 -19.00 -40.17
N SER A 522 16.25 -20.32 -40.03
CA SER A 522 14.95 -20.96 -39.80
C SER A 522 14.58 -21.02 -38.31
N ALA A 523 13.27 -20.99 -38.04
CA ALA A 523 12.74 -21.15 -36.69
C ALA A 523 13.22 -22.49 -36.07
N PRO A 524 13.63 -22.48 -34.78
CA PRO A 524 14.10 -23.70 -34.13
C PRO A 524 12.94 -24.65 -33.82
N ASN A 525 13.18 -25.96 -33.83
CA ASN A 525 12.14 -26.94 -33.52
C ASN A 525 11.80 -26.93 -32.01
N ILE A 526 10.55 -26.63 -31.67
CA ILE A 526 10.04 -26.48 -30.28
C ILE A 526 10.40 -27.67 -29.39
N ILE A 527 10.24 -28.90 -29.90
CA ILE A 527 10.50 -30.13 -29.14
C ILE A 527 12.00 -30.27 -28.85
N LYS A 528 12.85 -29.95 -29.83
CA LYS A 528 14.30 -30.00 -29.64
C LYS A 528 14.79 -28.91 -28.69
N VAL A 529 14.15 -27.75 -28.68
CA VAL A 529 14.53 -26.58 -27.86
C VAL A 529 14.25 -26.81 -26.37
N PHE A 530 13.08 -27.34 -26.03
CA PHE A 530 12.68 -27.47 -24.63
C PHE A 530 12.94 -28.85 -24.03
N PHE A 531 12.95 -29.92 -24.85
CA PHE A 531 12.96 -31.30 -24.35
C PHE A 531 14.19 -32.14 -24.72
N ARG A 532 15.02 -31.73 -25.70
CA ARG A 532 16.25 -32.47 -26.07
C ARG A 532 17.52 -31.68 -25.78
N TYR A 533 18.34 -32.18 -24.86
CA TYR A 533 19.62 -31.56 -24.52
C TYR A 533 20.65 -31.75 -25.65
N HIS A 534 21.18 -30.66 -26.20
CA HIS A 534 22.34 -30.67 -27.12
C HIS A 534 23.29 -29.53 -26.72
N THR A 535 24.55 -29.84 -26.46
CA THR A 535 25.59 -28.83 -26.28
C THR A 535 26.20 -28.49 -27.64
N ASP A 536 26.27 -27.20 -27.95
CA ASP A 536 26.99 -26.69 -29.11
C ASP A 536 28.15 -25.84 -28.61
N HIS A 537 29.34 -26.44 -28.57
CA HIS A 537 30.57 -25.77 -28.15
C HIS A 537 31.30 -25.13 -29.33
N VAL A 538 30.75 -25.20 -30.56
CA VAL A 538 31.45 -24.69 -31.76
C VAL A 538 31.55 -23.17 -31.73
N ILE A 539 30.46 -22.48 -31.38
CA ILE A 539 30.47 -21.01 -31.22
C ILE A 539 31.27 -20.57 -29.99
N GLU A 540 31.38 -21.42 -28.96
CA GLU A 540 32.23 -21.14 -27.79
C GLU A 540 33.69 -21.12 -28.20
N LYS A 541 34.15 -22.15 -28.92
CA LYS A 541 35.50 -22.20 -29.48
C LYS A 541 35.79 -21.07 -30.47
N ILE A 542 34.86 -20.77 -31.38
CA ILE A 542 35.01 -19.64 -32.33
C ILE A 542 35.14 -18.31 -31.58
N ASN A 543 34.37 -18.11 -30.50
CA ASN A 543 34.46 -16.91 -29.70
C ASN A 543 35.79 -16.81 -28.94
N ASP A 544 36.24 -17.90 -28.32
CA ASP A 544 37.49 -17.91 -27.55
C ASP A 544 38.69 -17.64 -28.45
N GLU A 545 38.72 -18.24 -29.64
CA GLU A 545 39.77 -17.97 -30.64
C GLU A 545 39.70 -16.53 -31.17
N LEU A 546 38.50 -16.01 -31.44
CA LEU A 546 38.33 -14.62 -31.87
C LEU A 546 38.80 -13.63 -30.79
N GLU A 547 38.50 -13.88 -29.51
CA GLU A 547 38.96 -13.01 -28.42
C GLU A 547 40.49 -13.05 -28.27
N ASN A 548 41.11 -14.22 -28.41
CA ASN A 548 42.57 -14.34 -28.38
C ASN A 548 43.23 -13.51 -29.51
N VAL A 549 42.67 -13.57 -30.73
CA VAL A 549 43.16 -12.78 -31.86
C VAL A 549 42.93 -11.27 -31.65
N ILE A 550 41.80 -10.88 -31.07
CA ILE A 550 41.48 -9.48 -30.75
C ILE A 550 42.39 -8.95 -29.64
N GLU A 551 42.75 -9.77 -28.66
CA GLU A 551 43.68 -9.41 -27.60
C GLU A 551 45.10 -9.19 -28.12
N ASP A 552 45.55 -10.04 -29.05
CA ASP A 552 46.84 -9.91 -29.71
C ASP A 552 46.87 -8.66 -30.61
N LEU A 553 45.91 -8.53 -31.53
CA LEU A 553 45.78 -7.37 -32.41
C LEU A 553 45.47 -6.06 -31.65
N GLY A 554 44.94 -6.13 -30.43
CA GLY A 554 44.71 -4.97 -29.56
C GLY A 554 46.00 -4.25 -29.14
N ASN A 555 47.16 -4.88 -29.36
CA ASN A 555 48.48 -4.29 -29.19
C ASN A 555 49.00 -3.59 -30.47
N THR A 556 48.21 -3.52 -31.56
CA THR A 556 48.62 -2.87 -32.81
C THR A 556 48.65 -1.34 -32.71
N ARG A 557 49.58 -0.72 -33.44
CA ARG A 557 49.62 0.74 -33.66
C ARG A 557 48.79 1.18 -34.86
N ASN A 558 48.28 0.25 -35.68
CA ASN A 558 47.53 0.59 -36.88
C ASN A 558 46.10 1.04 -36.53
N LYS A 559 45.78 2.30 -36.83
CA LYS A 559 44.47 2.91 -36.57
C LYS A 559 43.32 2.21 -37.32
N VAL A 560 43.58 1.64 -38.50
CA VAL A 560 42.58 0.92 -39.30
C VAL A 560 42.21 -0.40 -38.62
N ILE A 561 43.20 -1.17 -38.17
CA ILE A 561 42.97 -2.42 -37.42
C ILE A 561 42.26 -2.12 -36.10
N MET A 562 42.69 -1.09 -35.34
CA MET A 562 42.00 -0.67 -34.12
C MET A 562 40.54 -0.22 -34.34
N ALA A 563 40.25 0.44 -35.46
CA ALA A 563 38.88 0.84 -35.80
C ALA A 563 38.01 -0.38 -36.13
N GLU A 564 38.57 -1.39 -36.81
CA GLU A 564 37.87 -2.66 -37.08
C GLU A 564 37.68 -3.52 -35.83
N LEU A 565 38.65 -3.54 -34.91
CA LEU A 565 38.53 -4.26 -33.64
C LEU A 565 37.33 -3.79 -32.80
N ASN A 566 37.01 -2.50 -32.87
CA ASN A 566 35.85 -1.90 -32.20
C ASN A 566 34.50 -2.21 -32.89
N LYS A 567 34.52 -2.73 -34.12
CA LYS A 567 33.30 -3.14 -34.84
C LYS A 567 32.88 -4.59 -34.55
N TYR A 568 33.75 -5.41 -33.94
CA TYR A 568 33.41 -6.79 -33.58
C TYR A 568 32.24 -6.85 -32.58
N PRO A 569 31.20 -7.66 -32.87
CA PRO A 569 30.12 -7.89 -31.92
C PRO A 569 30.57 -8.83 -30.79
N ILE A 570 30.06 -8.60 -29.58
CA ILE A 570 30.21 -9.53 -28.46
C ILE A 570 29.22 -10.68 -28.65
N LEU A 571 29.72 -11.90 -28.88
CA LEU A 571 28.88 -13.06 -29.18
C LEU A 571 28.17 -13.61 -27.93
N ALA A 572 26.85 -13.82 -28.05
CA ALA A 572 26.07 -14.49 -27.03
C ALA A 572 26.11 -16.02 -27.22
N VAL A 573 27.22 -16.64 -26.82
CA VAL A 573 27.62 -18.04 -27.12
C VAL A 573 26.59 -19.13 -26.80
N LYS A 574 25.72 -18.94 -25.79
CA LYS A 574 24.78 -19.98 -25.32
C LYS A 574 23.30 -19.63 -25.56
N ALA A 575 23.01 -18.39 -25.98
CA ALA A 575 21.65 -17.86 -26.06
C ALA A 575 20.87 -18.31 -27.31
N HIS A 576 21.55 -18.84 -28.34
CA HIS A 576 20.94 -19.30 -29.60
C HIS A 576 20.55 -20.78 -29.61
N THR A 577 20.99 -21.54 -28.61
CA THR A 577 20.73 -22.99 -28.48
C THR A 577 19.77 -23.34 -27.36
N ARG A 578 19.77 -22.59 -26.24
CA ARG A 578 18.94 -22.90 -25.07
C ARG A 578 18.41 -21.66 -24.33
N PRO A 579 17.21 -21.72 -23.73
CA PRO A 579 16.71 -20.66 -22.84
C PRO A 579 17.48 -20.60 -21.52
N PHE A 580 17.74 -21.77 -20.92
CA PHE A 580 18.46 -21.96 -19.67
C PHE A 580 19.42 -23.17 -19.74
N ASP A 581 20.41 -23.18 -18.85
CA ASP A 581 21.45 -24.22 -18.77
C ASP A 581 20.95 -25.50 -18.08
N HIS A 582 20.00 -25.39 -17.15
CA HIS A 582 19.42 -26.54 -16.44
C HIS A 582 18.20 -27.12 -17.16
N LYS A 583 18.14 -28.47 -17.22
CA LYS A 583 17.06 -29.21 -17.90
C LYS A 583 15.69 -28.92 -17.30
N TRP A 584 15.60 -28.83 -15.97
CA TRP A 584 14.33 -28.59 -15.27
C TRP A 584 13.78 -27.18 -15.53
N SER A 585 14.62 -26.15 -15.59
CA SER A 585 14.19 -24.79 -15.93
C SER A 585 13.64 -24.65 -17.35
N ASN A 586 14.15 -25.43 -18.31
CA ASN A 586 13.62 -25.45 -19.68
C ASN A 586 12.23 -26.13 -19.73
N ILE A 587 12.06 -27.23 -18.99
CA ILE A 587 10.75 -27.91 -18.88
C ILE A 587 9.73 -27.00 -18.19
N LEU A 588 10.12 -26.36 -17.09
CA LEU A 588 9.25 -25.46 -16.32
C LEU A 588 8.83 -24.22 -17.15
N ALA A 589 9.76 -23.66 -17.93
CA ALA A 589 9.44 -22.60 -18.88
C ALA A 589 8.50 -23.07 -20.01
N ALA A 590 8.56 -24.34 -20.42
CA ALA A 590 7.63 -24.90 -21.41
C ALA A 590 6.23 -25.15 -20.85
N VAL A 591 6.12 -25.50 -19.55
CA VAL A 591 4.83 -25.69 -18.86
C VAL A 591 4.11 -24.37 -18.63
N ILE A 592 4.84 -23.31 -18.30
CA ILE A 592 4.28 -21.96 -18.12
C ILE A 592 4.15 -21.30 -19.51
N VAL A 593 3.01 -21.50 -20.17
CA VAL A 593 2.76 -21.11 -21.58
C VAL A 593 3.19 -19.66 -21.91
N PRO A 594 2.87 -18.62 -21.12
CA PRO A 594 3.32 -17.25 -21.41
C PRO A 594 4.85 -17.11 -21.39
N ALA A 595 5.52 -17.78 -20.46
CA ALA A 595 6.98 -17.75 -20.36
C ALA A 595 7.63 -18.55 -21.50
N GLY A 596 7.08 -19.72 -21.85
CA GLY A 596 7.59 -20.58 -22.93
C GLY A 596 7.56 -19.89 -24.30
N ILE A 597 6.45 -19.21 -24.61
CA ILE A 597 6.32 -18.40 -25.84
C ILE A 597 7.36 -17.28 -25.86
N PHE A 598 7.52 -16.54 -24.76
CA PHE A 598 8.52 -15.47 -24.65
C PHE A 598 9.95 -15.99 -24.92
N PHE A 599 10.34 -17.10 -24.28
CA PHE A 599 11.67 -17.68 -24.45
C PHE A 599 11.91 -18.26 -25.86
N TYR A 600 10.87 -18.78 -26.52
CA TYR A 600 10.95 -19.27 -27.89
C TYR A 600 11.23 -18.14 -28.89
N PHE A 601 10.46 -17.04 -28.82
CA PHE A 601 10.69 -15.87 -29.66
C PHE A 601 12.03 -15.19 -29.36
N ARG A 602 12.44 -15.15 -28.08
CA ARG A 602 13.78 -14.69 -27.68
C ARG A 602 14.86 -15.50 -28.38
N MET A 603 14.80 -16.83 -28.32
CA MET A 603 15.79 -17.69 -28.96
C MET A 603 15.86 -17.50 -30.47
N TRP A 604 14.71 -17.42 -31.15
CA TRP A 604 14.68 -17.19 -32.59
C TRP A 604 15.33 -15.85 -32.97
N ARG A 605 15.06 -14.80 -32.19
CA ARG A 605 15.72 -13.49 -32.35
C ARG A 605 17.24 -13.58 -32.15
N PHE A 606 17.71 -14.36 -31.16
CA PHE A 606 19.15 -14.58 -30.94
C PHE A 606 19.82 -15.40 -32.06
N ARG A 607 19.12 -16.35 -32.68
CA ARG A 607 19.63 -17.07 -33.88
C ARG A 607 19.81 -16.15 -35.08
N LEU A 608 18.81 -15.31 -35.36
CA LEU A 608 18.90 -14.31 -36.42
C LEU A 608 19.97 -13.25 -36.13
N ARG A 609 20.15 -12.88 -34.86
CA ARG A 609 21.25 -12.02 -34.41
C ARG A 609 22.60 -12.68 -34.67
N LEU A 610 22.81 -13.89 -34.18
CA LEU A 610 24.07 -14.62 -34.37
C LEU A 610 24.44 -14.72 -35.85
N TYR A 611 23.47 -14.96 -36.72
CA TYR A 611 23.70 -14.98 -38.17
C TYR A 611 24.22 -13.64 -38.72
N ARG A 612 23.71 -12.50 -38.23
CA ARG A 612 24.18 -11.16 -38.61
C ARG A 612 25.57 -10.90 -38.02
N ASP A 613 25.78 -11.26 -36.76
CA ASP A 613 27.04 -11.06 -36.04
C ASP A 613 28.17 -11.85 -36.69
N LEU A 614 27.93 -13.10 -37.11
CA LEU A 614 28.90 -13.93 -37.84
C LEU A 614 29.29 -13.33 -39.20
N ARG A 615 28.37 -12.66 -39.90
CA ARG A 615 28.69 -11.94 -41.14
C ARG A 615 29.52 -10.69 -40.88
N THR A 616 29.23 -9.96 -39.81
CA THR A 616 30.02 -8.81 -39.40
C THR A 616 31.44 -9.25 -39.03
N ILE A 617 31.59 -10.38 -38.33
CA ILE A 617 32.90 -10.98 -38.03
C ILE A 617 33.66 -11.28 -39.31
N ILE A 618 33.05 -11.99 -40.29
CA ILE A 618 33.70 -12.28 -41.57
C ILE A 618 34.14 -10.98 -42.28
N SER A 619 33.26 -9.98 -42.35
CA SER A 619 33.58 -8.71 -43.00
C SER A 619 34.73 -7.95 -42.32
N CYS A 620 34.79 -7.98 -40.98
CA CYS A 620 35.89 -7.37 -40.23
C CYS A 620 37.19 -8.18 -40.41
N ASN A 621 37.12 -9.52 -40.37
CA ASN A 621 38.24 -10.41 -40.62
C ASN A 621 38.86 -10.14 -42.01
N ASP A 622 38.04 -10.07 -43.06
CA ASP A 622 38.48 -9.81 -44.43
C ASP A 622 39.17 -8.44 -44.56
N THR A 623 38.65 -7.42 -43.87
CA THR A 623 39.21 -6.07 -43.86
C THR A 623 40.56 -6.03 -43.13
N ILE A 624 40.68 -6.73 -42.00
CA ILE A 624 41.92 -6.83 -41.24
C ILE A 624 42.97 -7.63 -42.02
N ILE A 625 42.61 -8.76 -42.64
CA ILE A 625 43.52 -9.56 -43.48
C ILE A 625 44.05 -8.74 -44.66
N ALA A 626 43.17 -8.00 -45.35
CA ALA A 626 43.56 -7.13 -46.46
C ALA A 626 44.52 -6.00 -46.02
N GLU A 627 44.30 -5.43 -44.84
CA GLU A 627 45.18 -4.38 -44.30
C GLU A 627 46.54 -4.95 -43.84
N ILE A 628 46.55 -6.16 -43.25
CA ILE A 628 47.78 -6.88 -42.92
C ILE A 628 48.61 -7.15 -44.19
N GLN A 629 47.96 -7.57 -45.28
CA GLN A 629 48.63 -7.83 -46.55
C GLN A 629 49.24 -6.55 -47.15
N ARG A 630 48.55 -5.40 -47.04
CA ARG A 630 49.11 -4.09 -47.44
C ARG A 630 50.28 -3.64 -46.59
N ILE A 631 50.29 -3.94 -45.29
CA ILE A 631 51.43 -3.65 -44.40
C ILE A 631 52.64 -4.46 -44.87
N LYS A 632 52.44 -5.75 -45.15
CA LYS A 632 53.49 -6.65 -45.65
C LYS A 632 54.06 -6.20 -46.99
N GLU A 633 53.21 -5.84 -47.96
CA GLU A 633 53.63 -5.30 -49.26
C GLU A 633 54.43 -3.99 -49.13
N LYS A 634 54.09 -3.14 -48.16
CA LYS A 634 54.83 -1.90 -47.88
C LYS A 634 56.16 -2.13 -47.18
N GLU A 635 56.27 -3.16 -46.35
CA GLU A 635 57.52 -3.56 -45.70
C GLU A 635 58.48 -4.20 -46.73
N GLU A 636 57.97 -5.06 -47.61
CA GLU A 636 58.72 -5.65 -48.72
C GLU A 636 59.18 -4.57 -49.73
N ALA A 637 58.37 -3.55 -50.00
CA ALA A 637 58.74 -2.41 -50.86
C ALA A 637 59.74 -1.42 -50.22
N ARG A 638 59.92 -1.46 -48.88
CA ARG A 638 60.93 -0.67 -48.15
C ARG A 638 62.24 -1.42 -47.93
N GLY A 639 62.25 -2.74 -48.17
CA GLY A 639 63.41 -3.62 -48.04
C GLY A 639 64.29 -3.72 -49.30
N TYR A 640 64.00 -2.93 -50.33
CA TYR A 640 64.79 -2.80 -51.57
C TYR A 640 65.43 -1.41 -51.69
#